data_AF-A0A0Q8S184-F1
#
_entry.id   AF-A0A0Q8S184-F1
#
_cell.length_a   1.000
_cell.length_b   1.000
_cell.length_c   1.000
_cell.angle_alpha   90.00
_cell.angle_beta   90.00
_cell.angle_gamma   90.00
#
_symmetry.space_group_name_H-M   'P 1'
#
loop_
_entity.id
_entity.type
_entity.pdbx_description
1 polymer ?
#
loop_
_entity_poly.entity_id
_entity_poly.type
_entity_poly.pdbx_seq_one_letter_code
_entity_poly.pdbx_strand_id
1 'polypeptide(L)'
;MSPTGRKARALLARLVLADAPLARDRLSALLWSRRPDAQAHASLRQCLVELKPWTRATPPLLHADRETVAIDRTQVVDDISLIHAACAVDDVAVVLNRLPAQDIGLLADLDGIDEAWDDWLAVERTRQGEAIVREVLAMADRRLQAGDVERALAVADRVTRFDPYSEHAARLVMSARWEAGDSDGLRHAWQRIEDALARGIDGKPSVETAELYRRLSARSRPLGAHAVAAPSMSANPRASLSPLRALFLGAAGLALALTGADAPRSRSAVTAFAAPVVRVEPIEARGNDPVEGRFADALAGDFVRFAKASGGAVRVLDGKVAGRAGDFVVRVAIERDGNQFVSESRIVDSLNGSILWSSRFAAPVNDLSRLRERTALAVAGLVNCALTLNGRNDLLAPDADRRSLIFAVCDADTVFDGPRAIRLMEELVQRWPGDAETLGLLAQVRVKHLSHEMDPAKWRGERARVIDTARRALAIDPDNAPALTALSQTGGGELFMIEGLPLLDRALAIDPEYPAALMTNAVGLFQAGYVQSGVDPAKRAARADPTSIYKALGLVRRYAAAGKMQDAVDQFAEVEAIWPGHPDLAEHRRRLAVELGRAEAAEVYRTAMAGERREFDMLLLHQFADPSIGSREVDAAAEAEVSQYPPTAYALAAHYTRLGDLPKALSWLARAPIRKTDGQWSLLYWPSVAPLRRDPQFFAKLARIGLVDFWRRQDRWPDFCNESGLRYDCKNETERLVRLGRAVNGGSAASR
;
A
#
# COMPACT_ATOMS: atom_id res chain seq x y z
N MET A 1 -36.64 10.94 22.12
CA MET A 1 -36.10 11.20 23.47
C MET A 1 -34.59 11.20 23.37
N SER A 2 -33.91 12.21 23.90
CA SER A 2 -32.44 12.21 24.05
C SER A 2 -32.11 11.81 25.50
N PRO A 3 -31.13 10.94 25.76
CA PRO A 3 -30.75 10.61 27.13
C PRO A 3 -30.11 11.83 27.80
N THR A 4 -30.44 11.98 29.08
CA THR A 4 -30.04 13.12 29.91
C THR A 4 -28.69 12.89 30.57
N GLY A 5 -28.38 11.64 30.97
CA GLY A 5 -27.10 11.30 31.58
C GLY A 5 -25.91 11.45 30.62
N ARG A 6 -24.85 12.16 31.05
CA ARG A 6 -23.58 12.26 30.27
C ARG A 6 -23.03 10.87 29.90
N LYS A 7 -23.02 9.92 30.84
CA LYS A 7 -22.56 8.54 30.60
C LYS A 7 -23.48 7.72 29.67
N ALA A 8 -24.78 8.07 29.58
CA ALA A 8 -25.68 7.47 28.59
C ALA A 8 -25.45 8.02 27.18
N ARG A 9 -25.17 9.33 27.05
CA ARG A 9 -24.73 9.94 25.78
C ARG A 9 -23.38 9.39 25.32
N ALA A 10 -22.45 9.20 26.26
CA ALA A 10 -21.16 8.56 26.01
C ALA A 10 -21.27 7.10 25.56
N LEU A 11 -22.10 6.30 26.22
CA LEU A 11 -22.42 4.93 25.81
C LEU A 11 -22.92 4.89 24.35
N LEU A 12 -23.85 5.77 23.98
CA LEU A 12 -24.34 5.85 22.61
C LEU A 12 -23.26 6.27 21.60
N ALA A 13 -22.53 7.33 21.89
CA ALA A 13 -21.46 7.80 21.01
C ALA A 13 -20.40 6.69 20.78
N ARG A 14 -20.05 5.94 21.83
CA ARG A 14 -19.14 4.80 21.73
C ARG A 14 -19.70 3.66 20.88
N LEU A 15 -21.01 3.41 20.92
CA LEU A 15 -21.68 2.39 20.11
C LEU A 15 -21.78 2.81 18.64
N VAL A 16 -22.05 4.09 18.35
CA VAL A 16 -22.06 4.64 16.99
C VAL A 16 -20.67 4.57 16.36
N LEU A 17 -19.63 4.86 17.14
CA LEU A 17 -18.23 4.78 16.73
C LEU A 17 -17.64 3.35 16.86
N ALA A 18 -18.48 2.33 17.04
CA ALA A 18 -18.05 0.93 17.08
C ALA A 18 -18.29 0.23 15.75
N ASP A 19 -17.28 -0.50 15.28
CA ASP A 19 -17.36 -1.30 14.05
C ASP A 19 -17.91 -2.72 14.31
N ALA A 20 -18.16 -3.07 15.58
CA ALA A 20 -18.74 -4.33 16.03
C ALA A 20 -19.48 -4.17 17.37
N PRO A 21 -20.36 -5.12 17.77
CA PRO A 21 -20.97 -5.15 19.10
C PRO A 21 -19.92 -5.09 20.23
N LEU A 22 -20.24 -4.34 21.29
CA LEU A 22 -19.34 -4.13 22.42
C LEU A 22 -19.75 -4.96 23.63
N ALA A 23 -18.78 -5.68 24.20
CA ALA A 23 -18.99 -6.41 25.46
C ALA A 23 -19.37 -5.44 26.59
N ARG A 24 -20.32 -5.86 27.42
CA ARG A 24 -20.84 -5.08 28.56
C ARG A 24 -19.73 -4.75 29.56
N ASP A 25 -18.85 -5.69 29.83
CA ASP A 25 -17.71 -5.52 30.73
C ASP A 25 -16.76 -4.43 30.21
N ARG A 26 -16.49 -4.40 28.89
CA ARG A 26 -15.69 -3.36 28.25
C ARG A 26 -16.35 -1.98 28.32
N LEU A 27 -17.68 -1.91 28.16
CA LEU A 27 -18.44 -0.68 28.33
C LEU A 27 -18.46 -0.21 29.80
N SER A 28 -18.51 -1.14 30.74
CA SER A 28 -18.45 -0.84 32.18
C SER A 28 -17.08 -0.35 32.62
N ALA A 29 -16.00 -0.98 32.15
CA ALA A 29 -14.62 -0.54 32.41
C ALA A 29 -14.31 0.82 31.77
N LEU A 30 -14.81 1.08 30.56
CA LEU A 30 -14.62 2.35 29.86
C LEU A 30 -15.34 3.52 30.54
N LEU A 31 -16.58 3.32 30.98
CA LEU A 31 -17.43 4.39 31.50
C LEU A 31 -17.46 4.49 33.04
N TRP A 32 -16.86 3.55 33.78
CA TRP A 32 -16.79 3.56 35.24
C TRP A 32 -15.51 2.90 35.77
N SER A 33 -14.34 3.23 35.21
CA SER A 33 -13.06 2.55 35.50
C SER A 33 -12.69 2.55 36.98
N ARG A 34 -13.07 3.61 37.71
CA ARG A 34 -12.81 3.79 39.14
C ARG A 34 -13.82 3.07 40.06
N ARG A 35 -14.72 2.23 39.53
CA ARG A 35 -15.70 1.46 40.31
C ARG A 35 -15.39 -0.04 40.25
N PRO A 36 -15.52 -0.79 41.36
CA PRO A 36 -15.47 -2.25 41.32
C PRO A 36 -16.53 -2.82 40.36
N ASP A 37 -16.20 -3.90 39.63
CA ASP A 37 -16.98 -4.47 38.53
C ASP A 37 -18.47 -4.64 38.82
N ALA A 38 -18.83 -5.14 40.01
CA ALA A 38 -20.22 -5.31 40.42
C ALA A 38 -21.01 -3.99 40.42
N GLN A 39 -20.37 -2.89 40.84
CA GLN A 39 -20.95 -1.54 40.82
C GLN A 39 -20.92 -0.92 39.41
N ALA A 40 -19.88 -1.18 38.62
CA ALA A 40 -19.79 -0.74 37.23
C ALA A 40 -20.89 -1.41 36.36
N HIS A 41 -21.12 -2.71 36.51
CA HIS A 41 -22.18 -3.47 35.83
C HIS A 41 -23.59 -3.05 36.29
N ALA A 42 -23.78 -2.74 37.57
CA ALA A 42 -25.02 -2.15 38.06
C ALA A 42 -25.28 -0.76 37.44
N SER A 43 -24.23 0.06 37.30
CA SER A 43 -24.30 1.39 36.68
C SER A 43 -24.63 1.31 35.18
N LEU A 44 -23.99 0.40 34.44
CA LEU A 44 -24.33 0.13 33.04
C LEU A 44 -25.76 -0.40 32.88
N ARG A 45 -26.23 -1.26 33.79
CA ARG A 45 -27.63 -1.73 33.77
C ARG A 45 -28.61 -0.56 33.94
N GLN A 46 -28.34 0.36 34.87
CA GLN A 46 -29.17 1.55 35.05
C GLN A 46 -29.14 2.47 33.82
N CYS A 47 -27.97 2.63 33.20
CA CYS A 47 -27.80 3.40 31.97
C CYS A 47 -28.60 2.81 30.79
N LEU A 48 -28.59 1.48 30.64
CA LEU A 48 -29.40 0.79 29.60
C LEU A 48 -30.91 0.82 29.90
N VAL A 49 -31.34 1.03 31.15
CA VAL A 49 -32.76 1.26 31.47
C VAL A 49 -33.24 2.61 30.91
N GLU A 50 -32.39 3.64 30.88
CA GLU A 50 -32.71 4.93 30.23
C GLU A 50 -32.89 4.75 28.70
N LEU A 51 -32.09 3.88 28.08
CA LEU A 51 -32.13 3.57 26.64
C LEU A 51 -33.15 2.47 26.26
N LYS A 52 -33.88 1.93 27.23
CA LYS A 52 -34.89 0.86 27.03
C LYS A 52 -36.01 1.18 26.02
N PRO A 53 -36.42 2.44 25.76
CA PRO A 53 -37.33 2.73 24.64
C PRO A 53 -36.74 2.37 23.28
N TRP A 54 -35.41 2.44 23.10
CA TRP A 54 -34.73 2.24 21.82
C TRP A 54 -34.52 0.75 21.51
N THR A 55 -34.44 -0.10 22.54
CA THR A 55 -34.48 -1.58 22.39
C THR A 55 -35.89 -2.09 22.06
N ARG A 56 -36.91 -1.23 22.12
CA ARG A 56 -38.32 -1.51 21.87
C ARG A 56 -38.88 -0.79 20.64
N ALA A 57 -38.03 -0.08 19.89
CA ALA A 57 -38.40 0.47 18.59
C ALA A 57 -38.65 -0.66 17.58
N THR A 58 -39.33 -0.34 16.48
CA THR A 58 -39.59 -1.28 15.38
C THR A 58 -39.16 -0.64 14.06
N PRO A 59 -38.05 -1.07 13.43
CA PRO A 59 -37.05 -2.00 13.97
C PRO A 59 -36.34 -1.48 15.24
N PRO A 60 -35.75 -2.35 16.09
CA PRO A 60 -34.99 -1.92 17.26
C PRO A 60 -33.77 -1.10 16.85
N LEU A 61 -33.53 0.03 17.51
CA LEU A 61 -32.33 0.84 17.29
C LEU A 61 -31.14 0.33 18.13
N LEU A 62 -31.42 -0.19 19.32
CA LEU A 62 -30.40 -0.70 20.25
C LEU A 62 -30.62 -2.19 20.51
N HIS A 63 -29.61 -3.01 20.26
CA HIS A 63 -29.57 -4.42 20.60
C HIS A 63 -28.75 -4.59 21.87
N ALA A 64 -29.35 -5.10 22.95
CA ALA A 64 -28.67 -5.28 24.23
C ALA A 64 -29.07 -6.63 24.83
N ASP A 65 -28.10 -7.54 24.93
CA ASP A 65 -28.28 -8.88 25.51
C ASP A 65 -27.53 -9.00 26.86
N ARG A 66 -27.20 -10.23 27.28
CA ARG A 66 -26.51 -10.52 28.53
C ARG A 66 -25.00 -10.25 28.49
N GLU A 67 -24.40 -10.22 27.31
CA GLU A 67 -22.95 -10.15 27.08
C GLU A 67 -22.55 -8.91 26.28
N THR A 68 -23.38 -8.47 25.31
CA THR A 68 -23.07 -7.38 24.39
C THR A 68 -24.13 -6.28 24.33
N VAL A 69 -23.72 -5.12 23.81
CA VAL A 69 -24.56 -4.00 23.39
C VAL A 69 -24.09 -3.55 22.00
N ALA A 70 -25.03 -3.35 21.08
CA ALA A 70 -24.80 -2.82 19.74
C ALA A 70 -25.91 -1.81 19.38
N ILE A 71 -25.61 -0.88 18.48
CA ILE A 71 -26.59 0.01 17.86
C ILE A 71 -26.72 -0.37 16.38
N ASP A 72 -27.95 -0.35 15.83
CA ASP A 72 -28.14 -0.53 14.40
C ASP A 72 -27.74 0.75 13.66
N ARG A 73 -26.50 0.77 13.17
CA ARG A 73 -25.93 1.91 12.44
C ARG A 73 -26.69 2.23 11.14
N THR A 74 -27.51 1.32 10.60
CA THR A 74 -28.35 1.64 9.42
C THR A 74 -29.50 2.59 9.73
N GLN A 75 -29.86 2.72 11.01
CA GLN A 75 -30.88 3.64 11.53
C GLN A 75 -30.26 4.90 12.16
N VAL A 76 -28.94 5.04 12.15
CA VAL A 76 -28.21 6.18 12.73
C VAL A 76 -27.65 7.06 11.61
N VAL A 77 -27.86 8.36 11.74
CA VAL A 77 -27.14 9.36 10.95
C VAL A 77 -26.35 10.24 11.92
N ASP A 78 -25.03 10.16 11.82
CA ASP A 78 -24.09 10.96 12.61
C ASP A 78 -23.27 11.90 11.71
N ASP A 79 -22.72 12.96 12.30
CA ASP A 79 -22.03 14.01 11.54
C ASP A 79 -20.73 13.52 10.86
N ILE A 80 -20.04 12.50 11.41
CA ILE A 80 -18.82 11.95 10.81
C ILE A 80 -19.17 11.14 9.56
N SER A 81 -20.14 10.23 9.66
CA SER A 81 -20.65 9.46 8.52
C SER A 81 -21.20 10.39 7.42
N LEU A 82 -21.88 11.48 7.80
CA LEU A 82 -22.33 12.51 6.85
C LEU A 82 -21.18 13.24 6.15
N ILE A 83 -20.12 13.62 6.88
CA ILE A 83 -18.94 14.28 6.29
C ILE A 83 -18.24 13.34 5.30
N HIS A 84 -18.03 12.06 5.64
CA HIS A 84 -17.42 11.10 4.72
C HIS A 84 -18.28 10.85 3.47
N ALA A 85 -19.60 10.65 3.65
CA ALA A 85 -20.50 10.49 2.52
C ALA A 85 -20.53 11.73 1.60
N ALA A 86 -20.52 12.93 2.19
CA ALA A 86 -20.45 14.18 1.44
C ALA A 86 -19.12 14.33 0.67
N CYS A 87 -17.98 13.97 1.27
CA CYS A 87 -16.69 13.97 0.59
C CYS A 87 -16.67 12.98 -0.59
N ALA A 88 -17.31 11.81 -0.47
CA ALA A 88 -17.35 10.80 -1.53
C ALA A 88 -18.15 11.25 -2.78
N VAL A 89 -19.12 12.17 -2.63
CA VAL A 89 -19.93 12.74 -3.73
C VAL A 89 -19.61 14.21 -4.02
N ASP A 90 -18.52 14.73 -3.45
CA ASP A 90 -18.08 16.13 -3.50
C ASP A 90 -19.16 17.16 -3.06
N ASP A 91 -20.04 16.83 -2.11
CA ASP A 91 -21.03 17.76 -1.53
C ASP A 91 -20.39 18.74 -0.53
N VAL A 92 -19.85 19.81 -1.09
CA VAL A 92 -19.24 20.93 -0.38
C VAL A 92 -20.20 21.61 0.61
N ALA A 93 -21.51 21.65 0.33
CA ALA A 93 -22.46 22.34 1.19
C ALA A 93 -22.67 21.57 2.51
N VAL A 94 -22.77 20.25 2.44
CA VAL A 94 -22.84 19.39 3.64
C VAL A 94 -21.56 19.48 4.44
N VAL A 95 -20.38 19.38 3.82
CA VAL A 95 -19.10 19.49 4.52
C VAL A 95 -18.96 20.85 5.23
N LEU A 96 -19.28 21.97 4.56
CA LEU A 96 -19.22 23.31 5.17
C LEU A 96 -20.26 23.55 6.27
N ASN A 97 -21.34 22.77 6.32
CA ASN A 97 -22.34 22.83 7.38
C ASN A 97 -21.96 21.95 8.59
N ARG A 98 -21.25 20.84 8.36
CA ARG A 98 -20.93 19.83 9.40
C ARG A 98 -19.54 19.93 9.99
N LEU A 99 -18.52 20.29 9.21
CA LEU A 99 -17.16 20.49 9.72
C LEU A 99 -17.10 21.78 10.56
N PRO A 100 -16.81 21.74 11.88
CA PRO A 100 -16.85 22.93 12.70
C PRO A 100 -15.77 23.95 12.28
N ALA A 101 -16.04 25.23 12.55
CA ALA A 101 -15.16 26.33 12.14
C ALA A 101 -13.91 26.51 13.03
N GLN A 102 -13.80 25.73 14.09
CA GLN A 102 -12.68 25.62 15.03
C GLN A 102 -12.63 24.16 15.49
N ASP A 103 -11.47 23.62 15.87
CA ASP A 103 -11.46 22.34 16.58
C ASP A 103 -12.02 22.55 18.00
N ILE A 104 -13.28 22.15 18.17
CA ILE A 104 -13.98 22.14 19.45
C ILE A 104 -13.73 20.80 20.18
N GLY A 105 -13.15 19.80 19.49
CA GLY A 105 -13.02 18.43 19.96
C GLY A 105 -14.28 17.60 19.71
N LEU A 106 -14.13 16.43 19.09
CA LEU A 106 -15.22 15.45 18.96
C LEU A 106 -15.80 15.14 20.36
N LEU A 107 -17.11 15.31 20.55
CA LEU A 107 -17.82 15.01 21.81
C LEU A 107 -17.29 15.78 23.04
N ALA A 108 -16.83 17.03 22.90
CA ALA A 108 -16.29 17.83 24.00
C ALA A 108 -17.22 18.01 25.22
N ASP A 109 -18.54 17.95 25.03
CA ASP A 109 -19.50 17.98 26.14
C ASP A 109 -19.49 16.69 27.00
N LEU A 110 -18.69 15.70 26.62
CA LEU A 110 -18.47 14.42 27.31
C LEU A 110 -17.06 14.28 27.93
N ASP A 111 -16.23 15.33 27.94
CA ASP A 111 -14.92 15.31 28.63
C ASP A 111 -15.05 15.20 30.17
N GLY A 112 -14.14 14.50 30.82
CA GLY A 112 -14.08 14.41 32.29
C GLY A 112 -15.20 13.56 32.89
N ILE A 113 -15.81 12.64 32.13
CA ILE A 113 -16.82 11.73 32.68
C ILE A 113 -16.19 10.52 33.37
N ASP A 114 -15.05 10.05 32.87
CA ASP A 114 -14.29 8.92 33.39
C ASP A 114 -12.89 8.90 32.73
N GLU A 115 -11.87 8.47 33.45
CA GLU A 115 -10.47 8.55 32.99
C GLU A 115 -10.21 7.65 31.77
N ALA A 116 -10.70 6.41 31.81
CA ALA A 116 -10.58 5.48 30.69
C ALA A 116 -11.40 5.93 29.46
N TRP A 117 -12.46 6.71 29.68
CA TRP A 117 -13.21 7.34 28.60
C TRP A 117 -12.43 8.48 27.96
N ASP A 118 -11.82 9.36 28.76
CA ASP A 118 -11.05 10.50 28.27
C ASP A 118 -9.82 10.03 27.48
N ASP A 119 -9.13 8.98 27.95
CA ASP A 119 -8.03 8.31 27.21
C ASP A 119 -8.48 7.76 25.86
N TRP A 120 -9.62 7.04 25.83
CA TRP A 120 -10.18 6.52 24.58
C TRP A 120 -10.62 7.64 23.65
N LEU A 121 -11.24 8.70 24.18
CA LEU A 121 -11.75 9.81 23.40
C LEU A 121 -10.61 10.65 22.81
N ALA A 122 -9.46 10.76 23.49
CA ALA A 122 -8.26 11.38 22.93
C ALA A 122 -7.75 10.61 21.69
N VAL A 123 -7.63 9.28 21.77
CA VAL A 123 -7.24 8.43 20.63
C VAL A 123 -8.27 8.50 19.50
N GLU A 124 -9.56 8.47 19.83
CA GLU A 124 -10.64 8.52 18.84
C GLU A 124 -10.71 9.89 18.15
N ARG A 125 -10.48 10.99 18.88
CA ARG A 125 -10.35 12.35 18.30
C ARG A 125 -9.25 12.42 17.27
N THR A 126 -8.05 11.91 17.56
CA THR A 126 -6.95 11.85 16.61
C THR A 126 -7.34 11.03 15.37
N ARG A 127 -7.85 9.80 15.57
CA ARG A 127 -8.27 8.89 14.50
C ARG A 127 -9.29 9.52 13.54
N GLN A 128 -10.34 10.14 14.10
CA GLN A 128 -11.41 10.75 13.31
C GLN A 128 -11.00 12.09 12.69
N GLY A 129 -10.21 12.89 13.41
CA GLY A 129 -9.67 14.16 12.91
C GLY A 129 -8.80 13.96 11.68
N GLU A 130 -7.82 13.05 11.73
CA GLU A 130 -6.96 12.70 10.60
C GLU A 130 -7.76 12.18 9.40
N ALA A 131 -8.76 11.32 9.64
CA ALA A 131 -9.61 10.79 8.58
C ALA A 131 -10.45 11.87 7.91
N ILE A 132 -11.13 12.71 8.69
CA ILE A 132 -11.95 13.82 8.19
C ILE A 132 -11.09 14.82 7.41
N VAL A 133 -9.97 15.26 7.98
CA VAL A 133 -9.05 16.22 7.33
C VAL A 133 -8.55 15.69 6.00
N ARG A 134 -8.15 14.41 5.92
CA ARG A 134 -7.70 13.78 4.67
C ARG A 134 -8.80 13.78 3.58
N GLU A 135 -10.00 13.30 3.90
CA GLU A 135 -11.09 13.21 2.90
C GLU A 135 -11.57 14.60 2.44
N VAL A 136 -11.71 15.55 3.37
CA VAL A 136 -12.14 16.92 3.08
C VAL A 136 -11.12 17.66 2.21
N LEU A 137 -9.82 17.47 2.46
CA LEU A 137 -8.76 18.06 1.65
C LEU A 137 -8.68 17.41 0.26
N ALA A 138 -8.88 16.09 0.15
CA ALA A 138 -9.00 15.42 -1.15
C ALA A 138 -10.19 15.95 -1.98
N MET A 139 -11.33 16.25 -1.35
CA MET A 139 -12.46 16.92 -2.01
C MET A 139 -12.09 18.35 -2.46
N ALA A 140 -11.37 19.12 -1.63
CA ALA A 140 -10.93 20.46 -2.00
C ALA A 140 -9.92 20.47 -3.16
N ASP A 141 -8.98 19.51 -3.19
CA ASP A 141 -8.07 19.25 -4.31
C ASP A 141 -8.87 18.98 -5.60
N ARG A 142 -9.82 18.03 -5.58
CA ARG A 142 -10.67 17.71 -6.74
C ARG A 142 -11.43 18.93 -7.25
N ARG A 143 -12.02 19.73 -6.35
CA ARG A 143 -12.73 20.97 -6.69
C ARG A 143 -11.78 22.01 -7.32
N LEU A 144 -10.56 22.16 -6.82
CA LEU A 144 -9.58 23.09 -7.39
C LEU A 144 -9.14 22.64 -8.78
N GLN A 145 -8.86 21.35 -8.98
CA GLN A 145 -8.50 20.80 -10.31
C GLN A 145 -9.65 20.91 -11.33
N ALA A 146 -10.91 20.88 -10.87
CA ALA A 146 -12.08 21.12 -11.70
C ALA A 146 -12.31 22.61 -12.06
N GLY A 147 -11.48 23.53 -11.54
CA GLY A 147 -11.66 24.98 -11.72
C GLY A 147 -12.75 25.59 -10.81
N ASP A 148 -13.28 24.83 -9.85
CA ASP A 148 -14.29 25.25 -8.88
C ASP A 148 -13.62 25.96 -7.69
N VAL A 149 -12.91 27.05 -8.02
CA VAL A 149 -11.99 27.76 -7.12
C VAL A 149 -12.69 28.25 -5.85
N GLU A 150 -13.91 28.76 -5.98
CA GLU A 150 -14.71 29.28 -4.85
C GLU A 150 -15.00 28.17 -3.83
N ARG A 151 -15.47 27.01 -4.28
CA ARG A 151 -15.78 25.88 -3.41
C ARG A 151 -14.53 25.24 -2.81
N ALA A 152 -13.47 25.11 -3.60
CA ALA A 152 -12.18 24.62 -3.12
C ALA A 152 -11.61 25.52 -2.01
N LEU A 153 -11.64 26.85 -2.22
CA LEU A 153 -11.20 27.84 -1.25
C LEU A 153 -12.05 27.79 0.02
N ALA A 154 -13.38 27.73 -0.10
CA ALA A 154 -14.27 27.68 1.06
C ALA A 154 -14.00 26.46 1.96
N VAL A 155 -13.78 25.29 1.37
CA VAL A 155 -13.48 24.04 2.09
C VAL A 155 -12.07 24.06 2.67
N ALA A 156 -11.06 24.39 1.88
CA ALA A 156 -9.68 24.42 2.37
C ALA A 156 -9.50 25.47 3.48
N ASP A 157 -10.12 26.64 3.36
CA ASP A 157 -10.07 27.67 4.42
C ASP A 157 -10.83 27.21 5.68
N ARG A 158 -11.93 26.43 5.55
CA ARG A 158 -12.57 25.78 6.71
C ARG A 158 -11.59 24.84 7.42
N VAL A 159 -10.86 24.00 6.68
CA VAL A 159 -9.85 23.12 7.28
C VAL A 159 -8.73 23.92 7.95
N THR A 160 -8.22 25.02 7.38
CA THR A 160 -7.19 25.86 8.05
C THR A 160 -7.64 26.52 9.36
N ARG A 161 -8.95 26.51 9.68
CA ARG A 161 -9.47 26.98 10.98
C ARG A 161 -9.77 25.83 11.95
N PHE A 162 -10.10 24.66 11.41
CA PHE A 162 -10.25 23.41 12.16
C PHE A 162 -8.88 22.89 12.62
N ASP A 163 -7.96 22.67 11.67
CA ASP A 163 -6.55 22.35 11.90
C ASP A 163 -5.65 23.50 11.38
N PRO A 164 -5.25 24.44 12.25
CA PRO A 164 -4.35 25.54 11.89
C PRO A 164 -2.94 25.11 11.47
N TYR A 165 -2.51 23.89 11.79
CA TYR A 165 -1.19 23.36 11.47
C TYR A 165 -1.17 22.61 10.13
N SER A 166 -2.33 22.44 9.49
CA SER A 166 -2.46 21.74 8.21
C SER A 166 -1.78 22.48 7.05
N GLU A 167 -0.50 22.17 6.82
CA GLU A 167 0.25 22.69 5.68
C GLU A 167 -0.38 22.35 4.32
N HIS A 168 -1.05 21.19 4.20
CA HIS A 168 -1.74 20.84 2.97
C HIS A 168 -2.98 21.75 2.76
N ALA A 169 -3.77 22.02 3.80
CA ALA A 169 -4.86 22.99 3.72
C ALA A 169 -4.36 24.40 3.36
N ALA A 170 -3.25 24.84 3.97
CA ALA A 170 -2.62 26.12 3.66
C ALA A 170 -2.18 26.21 2.19
N ARG A 171 -1.57 25.14 1.65
CA ARG A 171 -1.19 25.05 0.24
C ARG A 171 -2.38 25.07 -0.71
N LEU A 172 -3.49 24.43 -0.35
CA LEU A 172 -4.74 24.51 -1.12
C LEU A 172 -5.33 25.92 -1.11
N VAL A 173 -5.39 26.58 0.05
CA VAL A 173 -5.86 27.98 0.15
C VAL A 173 -4.95 28.92 -0.66
N MET A 174 -3.63 28.78 -0.57
CA MET A 174 -2.69 29.58 -1.37
C MET A 174 -2.88 29.35 -2.86
N SER A 175 -3.05 28.10 -3.30
CA SER A 175 -3.28 27.77 -4.71
C SER A 175 -4.62 28.31 -5.19
N ALA A 176 -5.69 28.17 -4.40
CA ALA A 176 -7.03 28.65 -4.71
C ALA A 176 -7.16 30.19 -4.68
N ARG A 177 -6.30 30.90 -3.94
CA ARG A 177 -6.22 32.39 -3.95
C ARG A 177 -5.26 32.95 -4.99
N TRP A 178 -4.27 32.18 -5.44
CA TRP A 178 -3.52 32.54 -6.64
C TRP A 178 -4.40 32.35 -7.87
N GLU A 179 -5.10 31.20 -7.94
CA GLU A 179 -6.38 31.08 -8.66
C GLU A 179 -7.39 32.13 -8.16
N ALA A 180 -8.43 32.39 -8.95
CA ALA A 180 -9.10 33.71 -8.98
C ALA A 180 -8.11 34.86 -9.29
N GLY A 181 -7.25 35.27 -8.35
CA GLY A 181 -6.29 36.37 -8.49
C GLY A 181 -6.09 37.20 -7.21
N ASP A 182 -6.37 36.62 -6.04
CA ASP A 182 -6.29 37.24 -4.71
C ASP A 182 -4.86 37.18 -4.15
N SER A 183 -3.99 38.06 -4.68
CA SER A 183 -2.58 38.15 -4.28
C SER A 183 -2.38 38.64 -2.84
N ASP A 184 -3.36 39.33 -2.25
CA ASP A 184 -3.31 39.78 -0.85
C ASP A 184 -3.67 38.63 0.10
N GLY A 185 -4.73 37.90 -0.20
CA GLY A 185 -5.10 36.70 0.54
C GLY A 185 -4.10 35.56 0.38
N LEU A 186 -3.36 35.46 -0.73
CA LEU A 186 -2.21 34.56 -0.85
C LEU A 186 -1.16 34.85 0.25
N ARG A 187 -0.85 36.13 0.49
CA ARG A 187 0.09 36.54 1.56
C ARG A 187 -0.48 36.27 2.96
N HIS A 188 -1.77 36.57 3.18
CA HIS A 188 -2.43 36.23 4.46
C HIS A 188 -2.49 34.72 4.71
N ALA A 189 -2.66 33.90 3.67
CA ALA A 189 -2.66 32.45 3.80
C ALA A 189 -1.27 31.91 4.20
N TRP A 190 -0.20 32.47 3.62
CA TRP A 190 1.18 32.19 4.04
C TRP A 190 1.45 32.61 5.50
N GLN A 191 1.10 33.85 5.87
CA GLN A 191 1.31 34.36 7.23
C GLN A 191 0.59 33.51 8.28
N ARG A 192 -0.66 33.08 8.02
CA ARG A 192 -1.41 32.22 8.96
C ARG A 192 -0.71 30.89 9.26
N ILE A 193 -0.14 30.22 8.26
CA ILE A 193 0.55 28.93 8.47
C ILE A 193 1.94 29.12 9.09
N GLU A 194 2.63 30.21 8.76
CA GLU A 194 3.89 30.60 9.42
C GLU A 194 3.66 30.90 10.91
N ASP A 195 2.67 31.73 11.24
CA ASP A 195 2.27 32.04 12.63
C ASP A 195 1.80 30.80 13.40
N ALA A 196 1.07 29.89 12.75
CA ALA A 196 0.60 28.65 13.36
C ALA A 196 1.78 27.73 13.73
N LEU A 197 2.64 27.42 12.76
CA LEU A 197 3.77 26.51 12.98
C LEU A 197 4.84 27.11 13.90
N ALA A 198 5.00 28.43 13.94
CA ALA A 198 5.86 29.12 14.90
C ALA A 198 5.43 28.93 16.38
N ARG A 199 4.17 28.51 16.64
CA ARG A 199 3.68 28.12 17.97
C ARG A 199 3.83 26.61 18.26
N GLY A 200 4.20 25.81 17.26
CA GLY A 200 4.43 24.37 17.36
C GLY A 200 5.89 24.00 17.62
N ILE A 201 6.17 22.71 17.74
CA ILE A 201 7.49 22.17 18.12
C ILE A 201 8.54 22.37 17.01
N ASP A 202 8.16 22.27 15.73
CA ASP A 202 9.07 22.39 14.58
C ASP A 202 9.30 23.84 14.11
N GLY A 203 8.43 24.77 14.55
CA GLY A 203 8.63 26.23 14.44
C GLY A 203 8.54 26.87 13.05
N LYS A 204 8.46 26.12 11.93
CA LYS A 204 8.50 26.68 10.55
C LYS A 204 7.70 25.86 9.53
N PRO A 205 7.13 26.49 8.48
CA PRO A 205 6.60 25.79 7.31
C PRO A 205 7.63 24.90 6.60
N SER A 206 7.16 23.76 6.08
CA SER A 206 7.98 22.86 5.26
C SER A 206 8.52 23.52 4.00
N VAL A 207 9.59 22.93 3.45
CA VAL A 207 10.20 23.35 2.18
C VAL A 207 9.18 23.37 1.04
N GLU A 208 8.25 22.41 1.02
CA GLU A 208 7.21 22.32 -0.01
C GLU A 208 6.22 23.50 0.02
N THR A 209 5.77 23.89 1.22
CA THR A 209 4.87 25.04 1.42
C THR A 209 5.59 26.36 1.12
N ALA A 210 6.86 26.50 1.54
CA ALA A 210 7.70 27.65 1.23
C ALA A 210 8.02 27.78 -0.26
N GLU A 211 8.22 26.66 -0.97
CA GLU A 211 8.41 26.65 -2.43
C GLU A 211 7.14 26.96 -3.20
N LEU A 212 5.98 26.53 -2.71
CA LEU A 212 4.70 26.94 -3.31
C LEU A 212 4.52 28.45 -3.19
N TYR A 213 4.62 29.02 -1.98
CA TYR A 213 4.45 30.45 -1.77
C TYR A 213 5.42 31.30 -2.60
N ARG A 214 6.71 30.93 -2.67
CA ARG A 214 7.69 31.59 -3.53
C ARG A 214 7.30 31.55 -5.01
N ARG A 215 6.86 30.40 -5.53
CA ARG A 215 6.46 30.25 -6.94
C ARG A 215 5.19 31.01 -7.29
N LEU A 216 4.19 31.03 -6.40
CA LEU A 216 2.93 31.75 -6.62
C LEU A 216 3.16 33.27 -6.50
N SER A 217 3.95 33.73 -5.52
CA SER A 217 4.27 35.15 -5.35
C SER A 217 5.16 35.73 -6.46
N ALA A 218 6.05 34.92 -7.04
CA ALA A 218 6.87 35.33 -8.18
C ALA A 218 6.14 35.31 -9.53
N ARG A 219 4.90 34.80 -9.58
CA ARG A 219 4.09 34.69 -10.82
C ARG A 219 2.86 35.58 -10.73
N SER A 220 2.84 36.67 -11.48
CA SER A 220 1.60 37.42 -11.72
C SER A 220 0.62 36.55 -12.49
N ARG A 221 -0.55 36.24 -11.91
CA ARG A 221 -1.65 35.61 -12.66
C ARG A 221 -2.37 36.67 -13.50
N PRO A 222 -2.79 36.40 -14.75
CA PRO A 222 -3.49 37.40 -15.55
C PRO A 222 -4.81 37.80 -14.90
N LEU A 223 -5.02 39.10 -14.72
CA LEU A 223 -6.32 39.65 -14.32
C LEU A 223 -7.36 39.34 -15.42
N GLY A 224 -8.37 38.57 -15.07
CA GLY A 224 -9.51 38.27 -15.94
C GLY A 224 -10.40 39.50 -16.12
N ALA A 225 -10.05 40.39 -17.05
CA ALA A 225 -10.92 41.46 -17.49
C ALA A 225 -11.91 40.96 -18.55
N HIS A 226 -13.21 40.94 -18.23
CA HIS A 226 -14.24 40.94 -19.25
C HIS A 226 -14.19 42.26 -20.02
N ALA A 227 -13.56 42.28 -21.20
CA ALA A 227 -13.59 43.41 -22.12
C ALA A 227 -13.62 42.95 -23.59
N VAL A 228 -14.80 43.15 -24.18
CA VAL A 228 -15.16 43.25 -25.60
C VAL A 228 -14.04 43.12 -26.65
N ALA A 229 -14.27 42.25 -27.64
CA ALA A 229 -13.41 42.10 -28.82
C ALA A 229 -13.48 43.31 -29.79
N ALA A 230 -12.32 43.67 -30.36
CA ALA A 230 -12.21 44.46 -31.58
C ALA A 230 -11.03 43.91 -32.43
N PRO A 231 -11.08 43.96 -33.78
CA PRO A 231 -10.25 43.09 -34.60
C PRO A 231 -8.94 43.70 -35.13
N SER A 232 -7.95 42.82 -35.30
CA SER A 232 -6.88 42.80 -36.33
C SER A 232 -6.26 44.11 -36.86
N MET A 233 -4.93 44.18 -36.80
CA MET A 233 -4.13 44.75 -37.90
C MET A 233 -2.81 43.98 -38.10
N SER A 234 -2.42 43.83 -39.37
CA SER A 234 -1.26 43.07 -39.83
C SER A 234 0.03 43.90 -39.92
N ALA A 235 1.19 43.29 -39.69
CA ALA A 235 2.34 43.41 -40.59
C ALA A 235 3.43 42.35 -40.30
N ASN A 236 3.96 41.75 -41.37
CA ASN A 236 5.12 40.85 -41.43
C ASN A 236 6.21 41.60 -42.26
N PRO A 237 7.38 41.02 -42.62
CA PRO A 237 8.46 40.40 -41.84
C PRO A 237 9.84 41.05 -42.15
N ARG A 238 10.96 40.52 -41.61
CA ARG A 238 12.38 40.47 -42.13
C ARG A 238 13.38 40.33 -40.96
N ALA A 239 14.61 39.82 -41.08
CA ALA A 239 15.29 38.89 -42.01
C ALA A 239 16.72 38.58 -41.45
N SER A 240 17.50 37.75 -42.17
CA SER A 240 18.88 37.23 -41.88
C SER A 240 19.00 36.23 -40.71
N LEU A 241 19.67 35.06 -40.78
CA LEU A 241 20.81 34.48 -41.55
C LEU A 241 22.18 34.49 -40.82
N SER A 242 22.41 33.45 -39.99
CA SER A 242 23.54 32.47 -40.09
C SER A 242 24.99 32.95 -39.80
N PRO A 243 26.06 32.10 -39.82
CA PRO A 243 26.24 30.69 -39.39
C PRO A 243 27.59 30.40 -38.62
N LEU A 244 27.95 29.09 -38.49
CA LEU A 244 29.30 28.47 -38.35
C LEU A 244 29.81 28.17 -36.91
N ARG A 245 29.97 26.88 -36.50
CA ARG A 245 31.12 25.90 -36.65
C ARG A 245 31.98 25.87 -35.36
N ALA A 246 32.68 24.81 -34.94
CA ALA A 246 32.87 23.39 -35.34
C ALA A 246 33.24 22.60 -34.04
N LEU A 247 32.82 21.36 -33.79
CA LEU A 247 33.27 20.07 -34.35
C LEU A 247 34.74 19.71 -34.03
N PHE A 248 34.94 18.69 -33.20
CA PHE A 248 36.17 17.86 -33.14
C PHE A 248 35.83 16.38 -32.91
N LEU A 249 36.73 15.50 -33.37
CA LEU A 249 36.54 14.06 -33.56
C LEU A 249 37.84 13.31 -33.20
N GLY A 250 37.74 12.07 -32.74
CA GLY A 250 38.86 11.14 -32.50
C GLY A 250 38.41 10.02 -31.56
N ALA A 251 38.18 8.75 -31.90
CA ALA A 251 38.63 7.80 -32.95
C ALA A 251 39.71 6.80 -32.47
N ALA A 252 39.63 5.58 -33.02
CA ALA A 252 40.38 4.35 -32.70
C ALA A 252 39.97 3.60 -31.40
N GLY A 253 39.88 2.27 -31.37
CA GLY A 253 40.17 1.30 -32.44
C GLY A 253 39.53 -0.08 -32.23
N LEU A 254 39.43 -0.83 -33.34
CA LEU A 254 38.80 -2.15 -33.46
C LEU A 254 39.85 -3.27 -33.40
N ALA A 255 39.53 -4.40 -32.78
CA ALA A 255 40.19 -5.69 -33.06
C ALA A 255 39.24 -6.87 -32.84
N LEU A 256 39.14 -7.75 -33.84
CA LEU A 256 38.48 -9.07 -33.78
C LEU A 256 39.56 -10.14 -34.02
N ALA A 257 39.54 -11.24 -33.27
CA ALA A 257 39.60 -12.65 -33.77
C ALA A 257 40.18 -13.66 -32.75
N LEU A 258 39.34 -14.64 -32.40
CA LEU A 258 39.62 -16.09 -32.31
C LEU A 258 41.03 -16.60 -31.92
N THR A 259 41.13 -17.23 -30.74
CA THR A 259 41.44 -18.68 -30.59
C THR A 259 40.94 -19.16 -29.24
N GLY A 260 40.40 -20.38 -29.15
CA GLY A 260 39.99 -20.99 -27.87
C GLY A 260 41.09 -21.84 -27.24
N ALA A 261 41.06 -21.97 -25.92
CA ALA A 261 41.70 -23.04 -25.16
C ALA A 261 41.02 -23.17 -23.79
N ASP A 262 40.79 -24.40 -23.34
CA ASP A 262 40.31 -24.68 -21.98
C ASP A 262 41.32 -24.25 -20.93
N ALA A 263 40.87 -23.48 -19.94
CA ALA A 263 41.53 -23.35 -18.65
C ALA A 263 40.44 -23.20 -17.57
N PRO A 264 40.56 -23.89 -16.42
CA PRO A 264 39.45 -24.03 -15.50
C PRO A 264 39.15 -22.69 -14.82
N ARG A 265 37.90 -22.22 -14.91
CA ARG A 265 37.38 -21.28 -13.91
C ARG A 265 37.41 -22.03 -12.58
N SER A 266 38.40 -21.71 -11.76
CA SER A 266 38.51 -22.19 -10.40
C SER A 266 37.17 -21.94 -9.71
N ARG A 267 36.53 -23.02 -9.25
CA ARG A 267 35.57 -22.90 -8.15
C ARG A 267 36.36 -22.36 -6.98
N SER A 268 36.37 -21.03 -6.80
CA SER A 268 36.69 -20.44 -5.52
C SER A 268 35.77 -21.13 -4.53
N ALA A 269 36.36 -21.88 -3.61
CA ALA A 269 35.63 -22.50 -2.53
C ALA A 269 34.78 -21.41 -1.87
N VAL A 270 33.54 -21.74 -1.52
CA VAL A 270 32.68 -20.84 -0.74
C VAL A 270 33.37 -20.62 0.60
N THR A 271 34.15 -19.54 0.69
CA THR A 271 34.61 -18.98 1.96
C THR A 271 33.34 -18.64 2.71
N ALA A 272 33.10 -19.35 3.82
CA ALA A 272 31.92 -19.12 4.65
C ALA A 272 31.81 -17.63 4.95
N PHE A 273 30.72 -17.01 4.48
CA PHE A 273 30.53 -15.56 4.54
C PHE A 273 30.72 -15.05 5.98
N ALA A 274 31.37 -13.90 6.12
CA ALA A 274 31.46 -13.16 7.37
C ALA A 274 30.14 -12.43 7.67
N ALA A 275 29.00 -13.11 7.48
CA ALA A 275 27.68 -12.56 7.65
C ALA A 275 27.44 -12.15 9.13
N PRO A 276 26.72 -11.04 9.39
CA PRO A 276 26.37 -10.62 10.74
C PRO A 276 25.62 -11.70 11.50
N VAL A 277 25.95 -11.91 12.78
CA VAL A 277 25.25 -12.93 13.58
C VAL A 277 24.16 -12.30 14.45
N VAL A 278 22.91 -12.70 14.16
CA VAL A 278 21.73 -12.32 14.94
C VAL A 278 21.62 -13.20 16.18
N ARG A 279 22.20 -12.76 17.30
CA ARG A 279 22.07 -13.49 18.56
C ARG A 279 20.67 -13.28 19.12
N VAL A 280 19.94 -14.37 19.34
CA VAL A 280 18.67 -14.33 20.09
C VAL A 280 18.96 -14.87 21.48
N GLU A 281 18.89 -14.02 22.49
CA GLU A 281 19.02 -14.47 23.88
C GLU A 281 17.79 -15.30 24.30
N PRO A 282 17.91 -16.22 25.27
CA PRO A 282 16.78 -16.96 25.80
C PRO A 282 15.64 -16.03 26.21
N ILE A 283 14.42 -16.36 25.79
CA ILE A 283 13.25 -15.51 26.01
C ILE A 283 12.91 -15.51 27.49
N GLU A 284 12.86 -14.33 28.10
CA GLU A 284 12.67 -14.15 29.53
C GLU A 284 11.18 -14.22 29.89
N ALA A 285 10.76 -15.31 30.55
CA ALA A 285 9.49 -15.34 31.27
C ALA A 285 9.70 -14.66 32.63
N ARG A 286 9.08 -13.49 32.85
CA ARG A 286 9.23 -12.72 34.10
C ARG A 286 8.31 -13.20 35.22
N GLY A 287 7.22 -13.88 34.86
CA GLY A 287 6.32 -14.54 35.80
C GLY A 287 6.70 -16.01 36.03
N ASN A 288 6.00 -16.62 36.98
CA ASN A 288 6.04 -18.08 37.20
C ASN A 288 4.86 -18.79 36.52
N ASP A 289 4.25 -18.20 35.47
CA ASP A 289 3.11 -18.80 34.76
C ASP A 289 3.60 -19.82 33.70
N PRO A 290 3.21 -21.12 33.77
CA PRO A 290 3.60 -22.13 32.78
C PRO A 290 3.14 -21.84 31.34
N VAL A 291 2.26 -20.86 31.15
CA VAL A 291 1.88 -20.33 29.83
C VAL A 291 3.02 -19.49 29.23
N GLU A 292 3.74 -18.70 30.02
CA GLU A 292 4.89 -17.89 29.56
C GLU A 292 6.02 -18.76 29.04
N GLY A 293 6.36 -19.85 29.75
CA GLY A 293 7.37 -20.82 29.30
C GLY A 293 7.02 -21.46 27.95
N ARG A 294 5.75 -21.87 27.76
CA ARG A 294 5.29 -22.43 26.47
C ARG A 294 5.28 -21.41 25.34
N PHE A 295 4.99 -20.14 25.64
CA PHE A 295 5.12 -19.05 24.68
C PHE A 295 6.59 -18.85 24.28
N ALA A 296 7.51 -18.83 25.25
CA ALA A 296 8.93 -18.70 25.03
C ALA A 296 9.48 -19.82 24.14
N ASP A 297 9.16 -21.09 24.46
CA ASP A 297 9.55 -22.25 23.63
C ASP A 297 9.00 -22.15 22.19
N ALA A 298 7.73 -21.77 22.04
CA ALA A 298 7.10 -21.64 20.74
C ALA A 298 7.71 -20.52 19.88
N LEU A 299 7.98 -19.35 20.50
CA LEU A 299 8.61 -18.19 19.86
C LEU A 299 10.08 -18.44 19.51
N ALA A 300 10.83 -19.15 20.35
CA ALA A 300 12.16 -19.64 20.00
C ALA A 300 12.10 -20.54 18.75
N GLY A 301 11.09 -21.42 18.68
CA GLY A 301 10.79 -22.23 17.50
C GLY A 301 10.48 -21.41 16.24
N ASP A 302 9.77 -20.27 16.36
CA ASP A 302 9.56 -19.33 15.26
C ASP A 302 10.88 -18.73 14.77
N PHE A 303 11.73 -18.23 15.68
CA PHE A 303 13.03 -17.67 15.29
C PHE A 303 13.94 -18.69 14.62
N VAL A 304 13.92 -19.96 15.04
CA VAL A 304 14.64 -21.05 14.35
C VAL A 304 14.05 -21.31 12.95
N ARG A 305 12.73 -21.23 12.77
CA ARG A 305 12.09 -21.33 11.44
C ARG A 305 12.49 -20.17 10.53
N PHE A 306 12.41 -18.92 11.01
CA PHE A 306 12.83 -17.74 10.24
C PHE A 306 14.33 -17.78 9.92
N ALA A 307 15.17 -18.20 10.86
CA ALA A 307 16.60 -18.41 10.63
C ALA A 307 16.89 -19.40 9.49
N LYS A 308 16.23 -20.56 9.52
CA LYS A 308 16.32 -21.56 8.45
C LYS A 308 15.80 -21.02 7.11
N ALA A 309 14.69 -20.28 7.12
CA ALA A 309 14.11 -19.69 5.92
C ALA A 309 15.02 -18.63 5.29
N SER A 310 15.75 -17.85 6.10
CA SER A 310 16.72 -16.83 5.67
C SER A 310 18.00 -17.36 4.99
N GLY A 311 18.04 -18.65 4.63
CA GLY A 311 19.24 -19.30 4.09
C GLY A 311 20.41 -19.37 5.07
N GLY A 312 20.17 -19.13 6.37
CA GLY A 312 21.20 -19.03 7.40
C GLY A 312 21.84 -17.65 7.56
N ALA A 313 21.32 -16.61 6.91
CA ALA A 313 21.74 -15.22 7.14
C ALA A 313 21.45 -14.77 8.59
N VAL A 314 20.32 -15.21 9.15
CA VAL A 314 20.00 -15.06 10.57
C VAL A 314 20.49 -16.32 11.31
N ARG A 315 21.49 -16.18 12.18
CA ARG A 315 22.06 -17.28 12.98
C ARG A 315 21.67 -17.17 14.45
N VAL A 316 20.56 -17.81 14.83
CA VAL A 316 20.16 -17.98 16.24
C VAL A 316 21.29 -18.70 17.00
N LEU A 317 22.04 -17.97 17.82
CA LEU A 317 23.02 -18.52 18.77
C LEU A 317 22.45 -18.49 20.18
N ASP A 318 22.61 -19.61 20.90
CA ASP A 318 22.37 -19.66 22.35
C ASP A 318 23.28 -18.62 23.05
N GLY A 319 22.75 -17.92 24.05
CA GLY A 319 23.32 -16.68 24.63
C GLY A 319 24.69 -16.83 25.33
N LYS A 320 25.26 -18.04 25.32
CA LYS A 320 26.54 -18.42 25.92
C LYS A 320 27.75 -18.16 25.01
N VAL A 321 27.53 -17.80 23.73
CA VAL A 321 28.61 -17.48 22.79
C VAL A 321 29.00 -16.00 22.91
N ALA A 322 30.29 -15.73 23.13
CA ALA A 322 30.84 -14.38 23.13
C ALA A 322 30.65 -13.71 21.77
N GLY A 323 30.06 -12.51 21.76
CA GLY A 323 29.71 -11.78 20.54
C GLY A 323 30.92 -11.21 19.81
N ARG A 324 30.74 -10.94 18.51
CA ARG A 324 31.72 -10.27 17.64
C ARG A 324 31.27 -8.85 17.31
N ALA A 325 32.22 -8.01 16.91
CA ALA A 325 31.92 -6.71 16.35
C ALA A 325 31.03 -6.84 15.11
N GLY A 326 29.88 -6.15 15.10
CA GLY A 326 28.89 -6.21 14.02
C GLY A 326 27.70 -7.15 14.28
N ASP A 327 27.72 -7.94 15.36
CA ASP A 327 26.55 -8.71 15.81
C ASP A 327 25.51 -7.78 16.49
N PHE A 328 24.26 -8.21 16.55
CA PHE A 328 23.23 -7.58 17.38
C PHE A 328 22.40 -8.62 18.13
N VAL A 329 21.83 -8.19 19.25
CA VAL A 329 21.20 -9.04 20.24
C VAL A 329 19.70 -8.77 20.27
N VAL A 330 18.92 -9.76 19.86
CA VAL A 330 17.48 -9.81 20.08
C VAL A 330 17.24 -10.27 21.51
N ARG A 331 16.52 -9.44 22.27
CA ARG A 331 15.96 -9.78 23.59
C ARG A 331 14.46 -9.73 23.51
N VAL A 332 13.81 -10.78 24.00
CA VAL A 332 12.35 -10.78 24.19
C VAL A 332 12.07 -11.19 25.63
N ALA A 333 11.22 -10.41 26.29
CA ALA A 333 10.60 -10.80 27.54
C ALA A 333 9.09 -10.98 27.32
N ILE A 334 8.48 -11.88 28.09
CA ILE A 334 7.04 -12.00 28.25
C ILE A 334 6.68 -11.89 29.73
N GLU A 335 5.59 -11.20 30.01
CA GLU A 335 5.00 -11.09 31.34
C GLU A 335 3.47 -11.08 31.23
N ARG A 336 2.80 -11.63 32.24
CA ARG A 336 1.36 -11.51 32.41
C ARG A 336 0.99 -10.20 33.11
N ASP A 337 0.26 -9.34 32.42
CA ASP A 337 -0.27 -8.08 32.95
C ASP A 337 -1.81 -8.19 33.07
N GLY A 338 -2.27 -8.61 34.25
CA GLY A 338 -3.69 -8.85 34.54
C GLY A 338 -4.33 -9.92 33.64
N ASN A 339 -5.23 -9.47 32.75
CA ASN A 339 -5.94 -10.31 31.77
C ASN A 339 -5.31 -10.26 30.36
N GLN A 340 -4.08 -9.77 30.25
CA GLN A 340 -3.31 -9.73 29.02
C GLN A 340 -1.93 -10.35 29.23
N PHE A 341 -1.31 -10.82 28.15
CA PHE A 341 0.12 -11.03 28.08
C PHE A 341 0.76 -9.88 27.31
N VAL A 342 1.92 -9.47 27.80
CA VAL A 342 2.74 -8.42 27.23
C VAL A 342 4.04 -9.04 26.77
N SER A 343 4.41 -8.84 25.51
CA SER A 343 5.75 -9.14 25.02
C SER A 343 6.53 -7.85 24.78
N GLU A 344 7.64 -7.69 25.48
CA GLU A 344 8.63 -6.64 25.21
C GLU A 344 9.73 -7.21 24.33
N SER A 345 9.95 -6.64 23.16
CA SER A 345 11.06 -6.97 22.28
C SER A 345 12.04 -5.82 22.19
N ARG A 346 13.35 -6.10 22.23
CA ARG A 346 14.43 -5.12 22.06
C ARG A 346 15.49 -5.70 21.12
N ILE A 347 16.02 -4.87 20.23
CA ILE A 347 17.26 -5.16 19.49
C ILE A 347 18.34 -4.24 20.05
N VAL A 348 19.44 -4.85 20.48
CA VAL A 348 20.54 -4.19 21.18
C VAL A 348 21.83 -4.36 20.38
N ASP A 349 22.55 -3.26 20.22
CA ASP A 349 23.87 -3.23 19.60
C ASP A 349 24.90 -3.98 20.48
N SER A 350 25.65 -4.94 19.90
CA SER A 350 26.61 -5.73 20.66
C SER A 350 27.89 -4.96 21.05
N LEU A 351 28.19 -3.84 20.39
CA LEU A 351 29.43 -3.07 20.59
C LEU A 351 29.35 -2.12 21.78
N ASN A 352 28.22 -1.42 21.94
CA ASN A 352 28.04 -0.35 22.93
C ASN A 352 26.83 -0.58 23.86
N GLY A 353 26.01 -1.62 23.63
CA GLY A 353 24.81 -1.91 24.40
C GLY A 353 23.62 -0.98 24.15
N SER A 354 23.65 -0.12 23.12
CA SER A 354 22.53 0.78 22.83
C SER A 354 21.32 0.02 22.28
N ILE A 355 20.12 0.45 22.66
CA ILE A 355 18.87 -0.09 22.11
C ILE A 355 18.69 0.53 20.72
N LEU A 356 18.79 -0.27 19.68
CA LEU A 356 18.56 0.13 18.28
C LEU A 356 17.07 0.14 17.94
N TRP A 357 16.29 -0.71 18.61
CA TRP A 357 14.83 -0.75 18.49
C TRP A 357 14.21 -1.39 19.74
N SER A 358 12.99 -0.97 20.07
CA SER A 358 12.17 -1.65 21.06
C SER A 358 10.69 -1.53 20.72
N SER A 359 9.92 -2.60 20.97
CA SER A 359 8.47 -2.57 20.87
C SER A 359 7.81 -3.36 21.99
N ARG A 360 6.58 -2.97 22.34
CA ARG A 360 5.74 -3.61 23.35
C ARG A 360 4.44 -4.04 22.69
N PHE A 361 4.22 -5.34 22.59
CA PHE A 361 2.98 -5.93 22.11
C PHE A 361 2.17 -6.42 23.29
N ALA A 362 0.84 -6.25 23.25
CA ALA A 362 -0.07 -6.78 24.24
C ALA A 362 -1.21 -7.53 23.54
N ALA A 363 -1.66 -8.63 24.14
CA ALA A 363 -2.83 -9.37 23.70
C ALA A 363 -3.59 -9.97 24.90
N PRO A 364 -4.92 -10.14 24.81
CA PRO A 364 -5.69 -10.93 25.77
C PRO A 364 -5.12 -12.34 26.00
N VAL A 365 -5.32 -12.91 27.19
CA VAL A 365 -4.86 -14.27 27.54
C VAL A 365 -5.33 -15.36 26.58
N ASN A 366 -6.45 -15.16 25.87
CA ASN A 366 -6.98 -16.07 24.86
C ASN A 366 -6.49 -15.82 23.42
N ASP A 367 -5.62 -14.83 23.18
CA ASP A 367 -5.06 -14.47 21.84
C ASP A 367 -3.51 -14.52 21.82
N LEU A 368 -2.95 -15.44 22.59
CA LEU A 368 -1.50 -15.65 22.76
C LEU A 368 -0.76 -16.01 21.45
N SER A 369 -1.40 -16.77 20.55
CA SER A 369 -0.82 -17.11 19.26
C SER A 369 -0.50 -15.85 18.44
N ARG A 370 -1.44 -14.90 18.41
CA ARG A 370 -1.30 -13.63 17.71
C ARG A 370 -0.26 -12.71 18.34
N LEU A 371 -0.11 -12.75 19.67
CA LEU A 371 1.00 -12.07 20.35
C LEU A 371 2.35 -12.62 19.89
N ARG A 372 2.49 -13.96 19.85
CA ARG A 372 3.70 -14.66 19.42
C ARG A 372 4.03 -14.34 17.96
N GLU A 373 3.05 -14.44 17.06
CA GLU A 373 3.21 -14.15 15.63
C GLU A 373 3.62 -12.70 15.37
N ARG A 374 2.94 -11.72 15.99
CA ARG A 374 3.31 -10.30 15.86
C ARG A 374 4.73 -10.04 16.37
N THR A 375 5.10 -10.67 17.48
CA THR A 375 6.45 -10.56 18.08
C THR A 375 7.51 -11.13 17.13
N ALA A 376 7.30 -12.36 16.65
CA ALA A 376 8.25 -13.04 15.77
C ALA A 376 8.43 -12.30 14.44
N LEU A 377 7.34 -11.84 13.83
CA LEU A 377 7.34 -11.14 12.54
C LEU A 377 7.93 -9.74 12.64
N ALA A 378 7.61 -8.97 13.68
CA ALA A 378 8.20 -7.64 13.87
C ALA A 378 9.72 -7.73 14.00
N VAL A 379 10.22 -8.63 14.84
CA VAL A 379 11.65 -8.87 14.99
C VAL A 379 12.26 -9.38 13.67
N ALA A 380 11.72 -10.43 13.06
CA ALA A 380 12.31 -11.03 11.86
C ALA A 380 12.34 -10.06 10.66
N GLY A 381 11.26 -9.32 10.42
CA GLY A 381 11.16 -8.34 9.33
C GLY A 381 12.12 -7.16 9.54
N LEU A 382 12.19 -6.62 10.75
CA LEU A 382 13.10 -5.53 11.11
C LEU A 382 14.57 -5.95 10.94
N VAL A 383 14.92 -7.15 11.40
CA VAL A 383 16.25 -7.76 11.24
C VAL A 383 16.61 -7.94 9.76
N ASN A 384 15.72 -8.53 8.96
CA ASN A 384 15.96 -8.77 7.54
C ASN A 384 16.10 -7.45 6.74
N CYS A 385 15.31 -6.44 7.09
CA CYS A 385 15.45 -5.10 6.52
C CYS A 385 16.79 -4.46 6.89
N ALA A 386 17.19 -4.50 8.16
CA ALA A 386 18.43 -3.87 8.63
C ALA A 386 19.68 -4.52 8.00
N LEU A 387 19.68 -5.85 7.85
CA LEU A 387 20.71 -6.58 7.11
C LEU A 387 20.73 -6.17 5.62
N THR A 388 19.57 -5.92 5.01
CA THR A 388 19.47 -5.52 3.60
C THR A 388 19.96 -4.08 3.37
N LEU A 389 19.58 -3.12 4.20
CA LEU A 389 20.10 -1.73 4.16
C LEU A 389 21.60 -1.64 4.47
N ASN A 390 22.18 -2.70 5.02
CA ASN A 390 23.60 -2.84 5.31
C ASN A 390 24.30 -3.81 4.34
N GLY A 391 23.87 -3.87 3.07
CA GLY A 391 24.58 -4.59 2.01
C GLY A 391 24.51 -6.13 2.07
N ARG A 392 23.71 -6.71 2.97
CA ARG A 392 23.46 -8.17 3.19
C ARG A 392 24.66 -9.00 3.66
N ASN A 393 25.84 -8.77 3.09
CA ASN A 393 27.07 -9.52 3.33
C ASN A 393 28.10 -8.75 4.17
N ASP A 394 27.90 -7.44 4.37
CA ASP A 394 28.79 -6.60 5.17
C ASP A 394 28.41 -6.64 6.65
N LEU A 395 29.41 -6.46 7.52
CA LEU A 395 29.20 -6.18 8.94
C LEU A 395 28.43 -4.87 9.10
N LEU A 396 27.59 -4.78 10.14
CA LEU A 396 26.87 -3.54 10.46
C LEU A 396 27.80 -2.33 10.45
N ALA A 397 27.35 -1.24 9.82
CA ALA A 397 28.11 -0.01 9.65
C ALA A 397 28.79 0.39 10.96
N PRO A 398 30.10 0.73 10.98
CA PRO A 398 30.83 0.98 12.23
C PRO A 398 30.35 2.23 12.99
N ASP A 399 29.68 3.13 12.29
CA ASP A 399 29.01 4.32 12.83
C ASP A 399 27.70 3.95 13.55
N ALA A 400 27.60 4.32 14.84
CA ALA A 400 26.45 3.97 15.69
C ALA A 400 25.17 4.76 15.36
N ASP A 401 25.29 6.00 14.87
CA ASP A 401 24.15 6.80 14.44
C ASP A 401 23.59 6.21 13.14
N ARG A 402 24.47 5.78 12.22
CA ARG A 402 24.05 5.10 10.98
C ARG A 402 23.30 3.80 11.27
N ARG A 403 23.78 2.97 12.21
CA ARG A 403 23.05 1.76 12.64
C ARG A 403 21.67 2.12 13.20
N SER A 404 21.61 3.10 14.10
CA SER A 404 20.35 3.53 14.73
C SER A 404 19.34 4.04 13.69
N LEU A 405 19.81 4.83 12.70
CA LEU A 405 18.95 5.35 11.64
C LEU A 405 18.48 4.25 10.68
N ILE A 406 19.31 3.26 10.35
CA ILE A 406 18.90 2.08 9.57
C ILE A 406 17.76 1.31 10.28
N PHE A 407 17.88 1.07 11.58
CA PHE A 407 16.80 0.43 12.35
C PHE A 407 15.53 1.29 12.42
N ALA A 408 15.65 2.62 12.51
CA ALA A 408 14.50 3.52 12.45
C ALA A 408 13.79 3.53 11.07
N VAL A 409 14.54 3.44 9.96
CA VAL A 409 13.98 3.26 8.62
C VAL A 409 13.21 1.95 8.53
N CYS A 410 13.80 0.85 9.03
CA CYS A 410 13.16 -0.46 8.98
C CYS A 410 11.91 -0.56 9.87
N ASP A 411 11.91 0.08 11.04
CA ASP A 411 10.71 0.21 11.88
C ASP A 411 9.59 0.90 11.10
N ALA A 412 9.87 2.03 10.46
CA ALA A 412 8.91 2.73 9.61
C ALA A 412 8.41 1.88 8.41
N ASP A 413 9.29 1.17 7.70
CA ASP A 413 8.91 0.33 6.55
C ASP A 413 8.05 -0.88 6.97
N THR A 414 8.38 -1.51 8.10
CA THR A 414 7.67 -2.69 8.64
C THR A 414 6.30 -2.37 9.23
N VAL A 415 6.09 -1.14 9.74
CA VAL A 415 4.76 -0.65 10.13
C VAL A 415 4.02 0.06 8.99
N PHE A 416 4.58 0.05 7.77
CA PHE A 416 4.05 0.69 6.55
C PHE A 416 3.92 2.23 6.60
N ASP A 417 4.64 2.90 7.50
CA ASP A 417 4.75 4.37 7.55
C ASP A 417 5.73 4.88 6.48
N GLY A 418 5.27 4.85 5.23
CA GLY A 418 6.01 5.32 4.06
C GLY A 418 6.53 6.76 4.19
N PRO A 419 5.72 7.74 4.64
CA PRO A 419 6.19 9.11 4.86
C PRO A 419 7.36 9.20 5.83
N ARG A 420 7.35 8.45 6.95
CA ARG A 420 8.48 8.40 7.89
C ARG A 420 9.68 7.66 7.29
N ALA A 421 9.46 6.53 6.63
CA ALA A 421 10.54 5.76 5.98
C ALA A 421 11.28 6.61 4.93
N ILE A 422 10.54 7.38 4.11
CA ILE A 422 11.13 8.30 3.12
C ILE A 422 11.94 9.40 3.82
N ARG A 423 11.41 10.08 4.85
CA ARG A 423 12.14 11.13 5.59
C ARG A 423 13.43 10.61 6.23
N LEU A 424 13.38 9.43 6.86
CA LEU A 424 14.56 8.83 7.51
C LEU A 424 15.62 8.38 6.47
N MET A 425 15.20 7.89 5.30
CA MET A 425 16.11 7.60 4.19
C MET A 425 16.70 8.89 3.57
N GLU A 426 15.95 9.99 3.53
CA GLU A 426 16.47 11.29 3.12
C GLU A 426 17.52 11.83 4.09
N GLU A 427 17.31 11.68 5.41
CA GLU A 427 18.33 11.98 6.42
C GLU A 427 19.58 11.11 6.25
N LEU A 428 19.41 9.81 6.01
CA LEU A 428 20.51 8.85 5.79
C LEU A 428 21.37 9.26 4.58
N VAL A 429 20.73 9.66 3.47
CA VAL A 429 21.42 10.21 2.28
C VAL A 429 22.09 11.56 2.58
N GLN A 430 21.48 12.42 3.39
CA GLN A 430 22.03 13.74 3.71
C GLN A 430 23.25 13.65 4.64
N ARG A 431 23.23 12.75 5.63
CA ARG A 431 24.30 12.57 6.62
C ARG A 431 25.48 11.75 6.08
N TRP A 432 25.23 10.78 5.20
CA TRP A 432 26.26 9.99 4.52
C TRP A 432 26.15 10.13 2.98
N PRO A 433 26.47 11.32 2.43
CA PRO A 433 26.36 11.58 1.00
C PRO A 433 27.41 10.81 0.19
N GLY A 434 27.09 10.52 -1.08
CA GLY A 434 27.95 9.77 -2.00
C GLY A 434 27.72 8.26 -1.99
N ASP A 435 26.88 7.75 -1.08
CA ASP A 435 26.44 6.37 -1.06
C ASP A 435 25.37 6.10 -2.13
N ALA A 436 25.79 5.45 -3.23
CA ALA A 436 24.91 5.10 -4.34
C ALA A 436 23.83 4.08 -3.96
N GLU A 437 24.15 3.13 -3.06
CA GLU A 437 23.24 2.07 -2.64
C GLU A 437 22.11 2.64 -1.77
N THR A 438 22.44 3.50 -0.81
CA THR A 438 21.44 4.20 -0.01
C THR A 438 20.54 5.09 -0.89
N LEU A 439 21.08 5.75 -1.92
CA LEU A 439 20.28 6.49 -2.90
C LEU A 439 19.35 5.55 -3.71
N GLY A 440 19.85 4.41 -4.19
CA GLY A 440 19.06 3.42 -4.90
C GLY A 440 17.92 2.85 -4.05
N LEU A 441 18.20 2.57 -2.77
CA LEU A 441 17.22 2.09 -1.81
C LEU A 441 16.19 3.19 -1.43
N LEU A 442 16.57 4.47 -1.36
CA LEU A 442 15.61 5.58 -1.22
C LEU A 442 14.66 5.64 -2.44
N ALA A 443 15.16 5.43 -3.66
CA ALA A 443 14.30 5.36 -4.85
C ALA A 443 13.32 4.17 -4.80
N GLN A 444 13.76 3.02 -4.28
CA GLN A 444 12.92 1.84 -4.06
C GLN A 444 11.81 2.08 -3.02
N VAL A 445 12.14 2.68 -1.86
CA VAL A 445 11.15 3.05 -0.84
C VAL A 445 10.13 4.04 -1.44
N ARG A 446 10.59 5.07 -2.15
CA ARG A 446 9.69 6.03 -2.81
C ARG A 446 8.76 5.38 -3.85
N VAL A 447 9.24 4.43 -4.65
CA VAL A 447 8.39 3.76 -5.65
C VAL A 447 7.41 2.76 -5.04
N LYS A 448 7.79 2.07 -3.95
CA LYS A 448 6.89 1.21 -3.14
C LYS A 448 5.67 1.99 -2.62
N HIS A 449 5.85 3.27 -2.28
CA HIS A 449 4.79 4.14 -1.77
C HIS A 449 4.11 5.02 -2.84
N LEU A 450 4.35 4.78 -4.13
CA LEU A 450 3.68 5.47 -5.24
C LEU A 450 2.30 4.82 -5.51
N SER A 451 1.23 5.32 -4.87
CA SER A 451 -0.13 4.81 -5.07
C SER A 451 -0.81 5.42 -6.32
N HIS A 452 -1.58 4.60 -7.04
CA HIS A 452 -2.41 5.01 -8.18
C HIS A 452 -3.64 5.83 -7.76
N GLU A 453 -3.99 5.82 -6.46
CA GLU A 453 -5.05 6.61 -5.85
C GLU A 453 -4.63 8.06 -5.58
N MET A 454 -3.33 8.37 -5.70
CA MET A 454 -2.84 9.74 -5.56
C MET A 454 -3.41 10.65 -6.66
N ASP A 455 -3.62 11.93 -6.32
CA ASP A 455 -3.88 12.96 -7.31
C ASP A 455 -2.85 12.88 -8.47
N PRO A 456 -3.28 12.95 -9.75
CA PRO A 456 -2.36 12.81 -10.87
C PRO A 456 -1.19 13.80 -10.92
N ALA A 457 -1.31 15.01 -10.35
CA ALA A 457 -0.19 15.95 -10.26
C ALA A 457 0.78 15.55 -9.15
N LYS A 458 0.27 15.12 -7.98
CA LYS A 458 1.09 14.53 -6.91
C LYS A 458 1.84 13.28 -7.38
N TRP A 459 1.14 12.35 -8.04
CA TRP A 459 1.75 11.13 -8.61
C TRP A 459 2.87 11.46 -9.60
N ARG A 460 2.67 12.45 -10.48
CA ARG A 460 3.73 12.91 -11.41
C ARG A 460 4.93 13.51 -10.66
N GLY A 461 4.69 14.24 -9.58
CA GLY A 461 5.73 14.80 -8.71
C GLY A 461 6.56 13.72 -8.01
N GLU A 462 5.91 12.77 -7.35
CA GLU A 462 6.61 11.67 -6.66
C GLU A 462 7.32 10.73 -7.65
N ARG A 463 6.71 10.41 -8.80
CA ARG A 463 7.40 9.67 -9.87
C ARG A 463 8.65 10.41 -10.38
N ALA A 464 8.59 11.74 -10.52
CA ALA A 464 9.77 12.52 -10.90
C ALA A 464 10.86 12.47 -9.82
N ARG A 465 10.49 12.48 -8.53
CA ARG A 465 11.40 12.29 -7.38
C ARG A 465 12.03 10.90 -7.34
N VAL A 466 11.30 9.83 -7.69
CA VAL A 466 11.88 8.47 -7.85
C VAL A 466 12.94 8.49 -8.97
N ILE A 467 12.60 9.06 -10.13
CA ILE A 467 13.48 9.11 -11.30
C ILE A 467 14.75 9.91 -11.03
N ASP A 468 14.64 11.07 -10.36
CA ASP A 468 15.81 11.89 -9.96
C ASP A 468 16.76 11.10 -9.05
N THR A 469 16.24 10.55 -7.95
CA THR A 469 17.06 9.83 -6.97
C THR A 469 17.71 8.59 -7.56
N ALA A 470 16.99 7.79 -8.36
CA ALA A 470 17.58 6.63 -9.02
C ALA A 470 18.65 7.04 -10.05
N ARG A 471 18.46 8.14 -10.79
CA ARG A 471 19.50 8.66 -11.70
C ARG A 471 20.73 9.19 -10.96
N ARG A 472 20.55 9.76 -9.77
CA ARG A 472 21.67 10.19 -8.92
C ARG A 472 22.47 9.01 -8.38
N ALA A 473 21.81 7.91 -7.98
CA ALA A 473 22.49 6.65 -7.68
C ALA A 473 23.29 6.16 -8.90
N LEU A 474 22.65 6.06 -10.07
CA LEU A 474 23.28 5.57 -11.31
C LEU A 474 24.39 6.47 -11.89
N ALA A 475 24.45 7.73 -11.47
CA ALA A 475 25.54 8.65 -11.82
C ALA A 475 26.79 8.44 -10.95
N ILE A 476 26.64 7.80 -9.78
CA ILE A 476 27.74 7.41 -8.89
C ILE A 476 28.16 5.96 -9.20
N ASP A 477 27.18 5.07 -9.33
CA ASP A 477 27.36 3.65 -9.65
C ASP A 477 26.38 3.21 -10.77
N PRO A 478 26.85 3.09 -12.03
CA PRO A 478 26.02 2.67 -13.16
C PRO A 478 25.40 1.26 -13.05
N ASP A 479 25.93 0.43 -12.14
CA ASP A 479 25.48 -0.92 -11.86
C ASP A 479 24.67 -0.99 -10.55
N ASN A 480 24.07 0.12 -10.09
CA ASN A 480 23.22 0.10 -8.91
C ASN A 480 21.87 -0.64 -9.15
N ALA A 481 21.78 -1.89 -8.70
CA ALA A 481 20.60 -2.76 -8.89
C ALA A 481 19.30 -2.22 -8.25
N PRO A 482 19.29 -1.64 -7.02
CA PRO A 482 18.10 -0.96 -6.49
C PRO A 482 17.59 0.17 -7.37
N ALA A 483 18.47 1.04 -7.86
CA ALA A 483 18.09 2.16 -8.72
C ALA A 483 17.53 1.72 -10.08
N LEU A 484 18.11 0.69 -10.70
CA LEU A 484 17.56 0.07 -11.91
C LEU A 484 16.16 -0.51 -11.67
N THR A 485 15.98 -1.18 -10.52
CA THR A 485 14.69 -1.75 -10.11
C THR A 485 13.64 -0.66 -9.85
N ALA A 486 14.02 0.45 -9.21
CA ALA A 486 13.12 1.57 -9.00
C ALA A 486 12.69 2.18 -10.34
N LEU A 487 13.63 2.44 -11.26
CA LEU A 487 13.33 2.99 -12.58
C LEU A 487 12.42 2.09 -13.41
N SER A 488 12.55 0.76 -13.31
CA SER A 488 11.69 -0.18 -14.02
C SER A 488 10.19 0.02 -13.72
N GLN A 489 9.86 0.47 -12.52
CA GLN A 489 8.49 0.73 -12.06
C GLN A 489 8.03 2.16 -12.38
N THR A 490 8.89 2.98 -12.98
CA THR A 490 8.59 4.37 -13.39
C THR A 490 8.31 4.52 -14.89
N GLY A 491 7.95 3.44 -15.60
CA GLY A 491 7.55 3.51 -17.01
C GLY A 491 6.37 4.47 -17.30
N GLY A 492 6.02 4.62 -18.58
CA GLY A 492 4.97 5.55 -19.03
C GLY A 492 3.69 4.82 -19.43
N GLY A 493 2.53 5.30 -18.96
CA GLY A 493 1.25 4.73 -19.36
C GLY A 493 1.01 3.32 -18.84
N GLU A 494 0.29 2.49 -19.61
CA GLU A 494 -0.28 1.24 -19.11
C GLU A 494 0.74 0.10 -18.94
N LEU A 495 1.79 0.09 -19.76
CA LEU A 495 2.74 -1.02 -19.85
C LEU A 495 3.96 -0.82 -18.95
N PHE A 496 3.91 0.07 -17.95
CA PHE A 496 5.09 0.53 -17.23
C PHE A 496 5.94 -0.61 -16.63
N MET A 497 5.33 -1.61 -15.99
CA MET A 497 6.00 -2.81 -15.46
C MET A 497 6.63 -3.70 -16.54
N ILE A 498 6.07 -3.70 -17.76
CA ILE A 498 6.52 -4.50 -18.89
C ILE A 498 7.66 -3.80 -19.63
N GLU A 499 7.54 -2.49 -19.83
CA GLU A 499 8.61 -1.64 -20.37
C GLU A 499 9.83 -1.60 -19.44
N GLY A 500 9.63 -1.83 -18.14
CA GLY A 500 10.68 -1.98 -17.14
C GLY A 500 11.51 -3.27 -17.24
N LEU A 501 11.06 -4.31 -17.97
CA LEU A 501 11.75 -5.62 -18.01
C LEU A 501 13.24 -5.54 -18.36
N PRO A 502 13.71 -4.77 -19.37
CA PRO A 502 15.14 -4.66 -19.66
C PRO A 502 15.98 -4.00 -18.56
N LEU A 503 15.38 -3.17 -17.71
CA LEU A 503 16.05 -2.60 -16.52
C LEU A 503 16.15 -3.63 -15.40
N LEU A 504 15.14 -4.49 -15.26
CA LEU A 504 15.14 -5.61 -14.31
C LEU A 504 16.13 -6.69 -14.73
N ASP A 505 16.20 -7.02 -16.02
CA ASP A 505 17.18 -7.98 -16.54
C ASP A 505 18.62 -7.48 -16.31
N ARG A 506 18.87 -6.16 -16.42
CA ARG A 506 20.14 -5.55 -16.00
C ARG A 506 20.37 -5.66 -14.50
N ALA A 507 19.40 -5.29 -13.66
CA ALA A 507 19.51 -5.38 -12.21
C ALA A 507 19.84 -6.82 -11.74
N LEU A 508 19.20 -7.82 -12.36
CA LEU A 508 19.40 -9.25 -12.08
C LEU A 508 20.68 -9.83 -12.70
N ALA A 509 21.31 -9.14 -13.65
CA ALA A 509 22.66 -9.47 -14.09
C ALA A 509 23.73 -9.01 -13.09
N ILE A 510 23.40 -8.03 -12.23
CA ILE A 510 24.30 -7.46 -11.22
C ILE A 510 24.10 -8.16 -9.85
N ASP A 511 22.89 -8.13 -9.30
CA ASP A 511 22.49 -8.96 -8.15
C ASP A 511 21.39 -9.93 -8.58
N PRO A 512 21.74 -11.19 -8.93
CA PRO A 512 20.78 -12.21 -9.31
C PRO A 512 19.74 -12.53 -8.24
N GLU A 513 20.03 -12.32 -6.96
CA GLU A 513 19.14 -12.64 -5.83
C GLU A 513 18.54 -11.38 -5.18
N TYR A 514 18.47 -10.26 -5.92
CA TYR A 514 17.80 -9.05 -5.45
C TYR A 514 16.26 -9.24 -5.43
N PRO A 515 15.60 -9.34 -4.26
CA PRO A 515 14.23 -9.85 -4.18
C PRO A 515 13.19 -8.93 -4.82
N ALA A 516 13.45 -7.63 -4.80
CA ALA A 516 12.59 -6.64 -5.41
C ALA A 516 12.65 -6.73 -6.95
N ALA A 517 13.84 -6.83 -7.55
CA ALA A 517 13.95 -7.06 -9.00
C ALA A 517 13.30 -8.38 -9.40
N LEU A 518 13.56 -9.45 -8.66
CA LEU A 518 13.00 -10.78 -8.93
C LEU A 518 11.46 -10.79 -8.92
N MET A 519 10.83 -10.17 -7.92
CA MET A 519 9.36 -10.11 -7.86
C MET A 519 8.77 -9.14 -8.91
N THR A 520 9.37 -7.97 -9.12
CA THR A 520 8.92 -7.02 -10.15
C THR A 520 9.05 -7.63 -11.55
N ASN A 521 10.12 -8.38 -11.82
CA ASN A 521 10.31 -9.14 -13.06
C ASN A 521 9.23 -10.22 -13.23
N ALA A 522 8.93 -11.00 -12.18
CA ALA A 522 7.83 -11.98 -12.21
C ALA A 522 6.46 -11.35 -12.52
N VAL A 523 6.17 -10.16 -11.99
CA VAL A 523 4.93 -9.41 -12.26
C VAL A 523 4.91 -8.87 -13.70
N GLY A 524 6.00 -8.26 -14.16
CA GLY A 524 6.12 -7.74 -15.53
C GLY A 524 6.01 -8.85 -16.59
N LEU A 525 6.70 -9.98 -16.39
CA LEU A 525 6.60 -11.16 -17.25
C LEU A 525 5.16 -11.70 -17.31
N PHE A 526 4.47 -11.77 -16.17
CA PHE A 526 3.07 -12.20 -16.13
C PHE A 526 2.12 -11.23 -16.85
N GLN A 527 2.26 -9.92 -16.65
CA GLN A 527 1.45 -8.92 -17.35
C GLN A 527 1.69 -8.96 -18.87
N ALA A 528 2.93 -9.25 -19.28
CA ALA A 528 3.31 -9.51 -20.67
C ALA A 528 2.82 -10.87 -21.22
N GLY A 529 2.16 -11.71 -20.43
CA GLY A 529 1.65 -13.03 -20.86
C GLY A 529 2.70 -14.15 -20.92
N TYR A 530 3.90 -13.92 -20.38
CA TYR A 530 4.94 -14.95 -20.17
C TYR A 530 4.74 -15.65 -18.80
N VAL A 531 3.55 -16.21 -18.60
CA VAL A 531 3.06 -16.78 -17.34
C VAL A 531 4.04 -17.80 -16.74
N GLN A 532 4.54 -18.74 -17.54
CA GLN A 532 5.49 -19.77 -17.10
C GLN A 532 6.85 -19.17 -16.73
N SER A 533 7.30 -18.16 -17.48
CA SER A 533 8.59 -17.50 -17.23
C SER A 533 8.59 -16.72 -15.90
N GLY A 534 7.44 -16.23 -15.44
CA GLY A 534 7.31 -15.51 -14.17
C GLY A 534 7.46 -16.38 -12.91
N VAL A 535 7.42 -17.72 -13.03
CA VAL A 535 7.42 -18.61 -11.86
C VAL A 535 8.78 -18.66 -11.14
N ASP A 536 9.88 -18.81 -11.87
CA ASP A 536 11.21 -18.93 -11.24
C ASP A 536 11.67 -17.63 -10.55
N PRO A 537 11.53 -16.43 -11.16
CA PRO A 537 11.86 -15.18 -10.47
C PRO A 537 11.02 -14.99 -9.20
N ALA A 538 9.72 -15.32 -9.20
CA ALA A 538 8.91 -15.27 -7.99
C ALA A 538 9.38 -16.27 -6.91
N LYS A 539 9.79 -17.48 -7.33
CA LYS A 539 10.31 -18.52 -6.44
C LYS A 539 11.63 -18.10 -5.79
N ARG A 540 12.50 -17.44 -6.56
CA ARG A 540 13.75 -16.84 -6.06
C ARG A 540 13.45 -15.67 -5.12
N ALA A 541 12.54 -14.77 -5.49
CA ALA A 541 12.16 -13.62 -4.65
C ALA A 541 11.64 -14.03 -3.27
N ALA A 542 10.76 -15.04 -3.20
CA ALA A 542 10.21 -15.54 -1.94
C ALA A 542 11.26 -16.22 -1.05
N ARG A 543 12.29 -16.85 -1.63
CA ARG A 543 13.44 -17.41 -0.88
C ARG A 543 14.44 -16.34 -0.44
N ALA A 544 14.68 -15.34 -1.28
CA ALA A 544 15.64 -14.28 -1.02
C ALA A 544 15.10 -13.19 -0.07
N ASP A 545 13.80 -13.21 0.22
CA ASP A 545 13.17 -12.49 1.33
C ASP A 545 11.95 -13.29 1.86
N PRO A 546 12.20 -14.24 2.79
CA PRO A 546 11.16 -15.10 3.37
C PRO A 546 10.30 -14.38 4.42
N THR A 547 10.62 -13.13 4.77
CA THR A 547 9.83 -12.33 5.72
C THR A 547 8.68 -11.58 5.06
N SER A 548 8.66 -11.54 3.72
CA SER A 548 7.66 -10.79 2.95
C SER A 548 6.51 -11.67 2.49
N ILE A 549 5.39 -11.61 3.22
CA ILE A 549 4.14 -12.29 2.85
C ILE A 549 3.71 -11.98 1.41
N TYR A 550 3.89 -10.72 0.95
CA TYR A 550 3.61 -10.31 -0.43
C TYR A 550 4.40 -11.10 -1.47
N LYS A 551 5.66 -11.47 -1.20
CA LYS A 551 6.47 -12.26 -2.13
C LYS A 551 6.04 -13.73 -2.13
N ALA A 552 5.71 -14.27 -0.96
CA ALA A 552 5.23 -15.63 -0.82
C ALA A 552 3.83 -15.83 -1.47
N LEU A 553 2.89 -14.93 -1.22
CA LEU A 553 1.59 -14.89 -1.92
C LEU A 553 1.74 -14.56 -3.41
N GLY A 554 2.71 -13.71 -3.77
CA GLY A 554 3.11 -13.44 -5.14
C GLY A 554 3.52 -14.70 -5.92
N LEU A 555 4.21 -15.64 -5.25
CA LEU A 555 4.56 -16.96 -5.76
C LEU A 555 3.35 -17.90 -5.87
N VAL A 556 2.48 -17.97 -4.85
CA VAL A 556 1.20 -18.72 -4.93
C VAL A 556 0.43 -18.32 -6.20
N ARG A 557 0.31 -17.01 -6.45
CA ARG A 557 -0.34 -16.46 -7.65
C ARG A 557 0.38 -16.84 -8.96
N ARG A 558 1.71 -16.95 -8.97
CA ARG A 558 2.44 -17.44 -10.16
C ARG A 558 2.20 -18.93 -10.41
N TYR A 559 2.26 -19.77 -9.37
CA TYR A 559 1.99 -21.20 -9.49
C TYR A 559 0.56 -21.46 -10.01
N ALA A 560 -0.46 -20.84 -9.39
CA ALA A 560 -1.85 -20.98 -9.80
C ALA A 560 -2.07 -20.55 -11.26
N ALA A 561 -1.56 -19.37 -11.65
CA ALA A 561 -1.69 -18.88 -13.02
C ALA A 561 -0.94 -19.75 -14.03
N ALA A 562 0.19 -20.34 -13.66
CA ALA A 562 0.96 -21.27 -14.48
C ALA A 562 0.34 -22.69 -14.57
N GLY A 563 -0.83 -22.92 -13.96
CA GLY A 563 -1.49 -24.23 -13.91
C GLY A 563 -0.84 -25.23 -12.93
N LYS A 564 0.13 -24.79 -12.13
CA LYS A 564 0.83 -25.60 -11.12
C LYS A 564 0.03 -25.60 -9.82
N MET A 565 -1.17 -26.18 -9.87
CA MET A 565 -2.16 -26.01 -8.81
C MET A 565 -1.72 -26.63 -7.47
N GLN A 566 -1.07 -27.80 -7.50
CA GLN A 566 -0.54 -28.41 -6.27
C GLN A 566 0.54 -27.54 -5.62
N ASP A 567 1.53 -27.09 -6.40
CA ASP A 567 2.58 -26.16 -5.92
C ASP A 567 1.96 -24.88 -5.31
N ALA A 568 0.83 -24.40 -5.84
CA ALA A 568 0.12 -23.23 -5.33
C ALA A 568 -0.58 -23.51 -3.98
N VAL A 569 -1.23 -24.67 -3.84
CA VAL A 569 -1.88 -25.12 -2.58
C VAL A 569 -0.84 -25.35 -1.49
N ASP A 570 0.22 -26.09 -1.80
CA ASP A 570 1.30 -26.41 -0.85
C ASP A 570 1.98 -25.12 -0.38
N GLN A 571 2.30 -24.21 -1.31
CA GLN A 571 2.89 -22.92 -0.96
C GLN A 571 1.93 -22.04 -0.15
N PHE A 572 0.62 -22.06 -0.43
CA PHE A 572 -0.36 -21.29 0.33
C PHE A 572 -0.51 -21.83 1.76
N ALA A 573 -0.48 -23.14 1.95
CA ALA A 573 -0.48 -23.77 3.28
C ALA A 573 0.78 -23.41 4.09
N GLU A 574 1.96 -23.34 3.46
CA GLU A 574 3.18 -22.84 4.12
C GLU A 574 3.02 -21.37 4.56
N VAL A 575 2.44 -20.52 3.72
CA VAL A 575 2.19 -19.10 4.05
C VAL A 575 1.18 -18.97 5.19
N GLU A 576 0.07 -19.73 5.15
CA GLU A 576 -0.93 -19.74 6.22
C GLU A 576 -0.36 -20.26 7.56
N ALA A 577 0.61 -21.17 7.53
CA ALA A 577 1.32 -21.63 8.73
C ALA A 577 2.31 -20.62 9.33
N ILE A 578 2.85 -19.70 8.51
CA ILE A 578 3.77 -18.63 8.98
C ILE A 578 3.01 -17.37 9.39
N TRP A 579 1.91 -17.04 8.71
CA TRP A 579 1.10 -15.83 8.91
C TRP A 579 -0.39 -16.13 9.18
N PRO A 580 -0.74 -17.00 10.15
CA PRO A 580 -2.13 -17.39 10.38
C PRO A 580 -3.00 -16.17 10.71
N GLY A 581 -4.16 -16.07 10.07
CA GLY A 581 -5.10 -14.95 10.26
C GLY A 581 -4.66 -13.59 9.68
N HIS A 582 -3.60 -13.53 8.86
CA HIS A 582 -3.25 -12.30 8.13
C HIS A 582 -4.35 -11.95 7.09
N PRO A 583 -4.78 -10.68 6.96
CA PRO A 583 -5.93 -10.29 6.12
C PRO A 583 -5.79 -10.74 4.65
N ASP A 584 -4.63 -10.54 4.05
CA ASP A 584 -4.35 -10.90 2.64
C ASP A 584 -4.57 -12.39 2.30
N LEU A 585 -4.59 -13.29 3.31
CA LEU A 585 -4.92 -14.70 3.10
C LEU A 585 -6.34 -14.90 2.60
N ALA A 586 -7.29 -14.05 3.03
CA ALA A 586 -8.70 -14.19 2.66
C ALA A 586 -8.87 -14.06 1.13
N GLU A 587 -8.36 -12.99 0.54
CA GLU A 587 -8.42 -12.76 -0.92
C GLU A 587 -7.77 -13.92 -1.70
N HIS A 588 -6.57 -14.34 -1.28
CA HIS A 588 -5.83 -15.40 -1.96
C HIS A 588 -6.55 -16.77 -1.85
N ARG A 589 -7.15 -17.07 -0.70
CA ARG A 589 -7.98 -18.28 -0.51
C ARG A 589 -9.20 -18.28 -1.44
N ARG A 590 -9.90 -17.14 -1.56
CA ARG A 590 -11.03 -16.97 -2.52
C ARG A 590 -10.58 -17.24 -3.95
N ARG A 591 -9.49 -16.60 -4.40
CA ARG A 591 -8.98 -16.75 -5.77
C ARG A 591 -8.50 -18.17 -6.07
N LEU A 592 -7.82 -18.83 -5.12
CA LEU A 592 -7.33 -20.19 -5.30
C LEU A 592 -8.49 -21.20 -5.35
N ALA A 593 -9.50 -21.04 -4.49
CA ALA A 593 -10.70 -21.87 -4.49
C ALA A 593 -11.45 -21.84 -5.84
N VAL A 594 -11.53 -20.68 -6.49
CA VAL A 594 -12.15 -20.54 -7.83
C VAL A 594 -11.42 -21.36 -8.91
N GLU A 595 -10.10 -21.50 -8.82
CA GLU A 595 -9.33 -22.32 -9.78
C GLU A 595 -9.28 -23.81 -9.43
N LEU A 596 -9.44 -24.16 -8.14
CA LEU A 596 -9.55 -25.54 -7.68
C LEU A 596 -10.89 -26.15 -8.11
N GLY A 597 -12.00 -25.44 -7.87
CA GLY A 597 -13.31 -25.92 -8.25
C GLY A 597 -14.48 -25.27 -7.51
N ARG A 598 -15.70 -25.68 -7.91
CA ARG A 598 -16.93 -25.17 -7.29
C ARG A 598 -17.13 -25.66 -5.86
N ALA A 599 -16.62 -26.84 -5.52
CA ALA A 599 -16.75 -27.41 -4.17
C ALA A 599 -15.90 -26.60 -3.15
N GLU A 600 -14.69 -26.24 -3.55
CA GLU A 600 -13.75 -25.42 -2.79
C GLU A 600 -14.27 -23.98 -2.66
N ALA A 601 -14.83 -23.42 -3.73
CA ALA A 601 -15.52 -22.13 -3.67
C ALA A 601 -16.74 -22.15 -2.73
N ALA A 602 -17.52 -23.24 -2.74
CA ALA A 602 -18.65 -23.43 -1.83
C ALA A 602 -18.24 -23.58 -0.36
N GLU A 603 -17.10 -24.24 -0.08
CA GLU A 603 -16.51 -24.32 1.25
C GLU A 603 -16.16 -22.91 1.77
N VAL A 604 -15.35 -22.16 1.01
CA VAL A 604 -14.93 -20.80 1.40
C VAL A 604 -16.12 -19.87 1.62
N TYR A 605 -17.14 -19.94 0.74
CA TYR A 605 -18.37 -19.16 0.94
C TYR A 605 -19.16 -19.57 2.19
N ARG A 606 -19.24 -20.88 2.48
CA ARG A 606 -19.96 -21.41 3.64
C ARG A 606 -19.27 -21.08 4.97
N THR A 607 -17.93 -21.02 5.01
CA THR A 607 -17.17 -20.66 6.21
C THR A 607 -17.06 -19.16 6.45
N ALA A 608 -17.29 -18.33 5.43
CA ALA A 608 -17.19 -16.88 5.55
C ALA A 608 -18.22 -16.27 6.50
N MET A 609 -17.84 -15.19 7.17
CA MET A 609 -18.67 -14.44 8.11
C MET A 609 -19.84 -13.73 7.41
N ALA A 610 -20.92 -13.48 8.14
CA ALA A 610 -22.14 -12.88 7.58
C ALA A 610 -21.95 -11.44 7.04
N GLY A 611 -20.90 -10.73 7.48
CA GLY A 611 -20.48 -9.45 6.91
C GLY A 611 -19.75 -9.63 5.58
N GLU A 612 -18.71 -10.47 5.56
CA GLU A 612 -17.88 -10.78 4.38
C GLU A 612 -18.72 -11.22 3.17
N ARG A 613 -19.78 -12.03 3.39
CA ARG A 613 -20.68 -12.49 2.31
C ARG A 613 -21.39 -11.39 1.53
N ARG A 614 -21.38 -10.14 2.03
CA ARG A 614 -21.95 -8.96 1.35
C ARG A 614 -20.94 -8.25 0.45
N GLU A 615 -19.65 -8.61 0.52
CA GLU A 615 -18.62 -8.08 -0.37
C GLU A 615 -18.83 -8.58 -1.80
N PHE A 616 -18.53 -7.73 -2.79
CA PHE A 616 -18.70 -8.06 -4.20
C PHE A 616 -17.94 -9.33 -4.63
N ASP A 617 -16.69 -9.49 -4.18
CA ASP A 617 -15.89 -10.71 -4.41
C ASP A 617 -16.59 -11.98 -3.90
N MET A 618 -17.36 -11.88 -2.81
CA MET A 618 -18.10 -13.00 -2.24
C MET A 618 -19.41 -13.29 -3.00
N LEU A 619 -20.04 -12.28 -3.59
CA LEU A 619 -21.15 -12.48 -4.53
C LEU A 619 -20.67 -13.23 -5.79
N LEU A 620 -19.50 -12.88 -6.33
CA LEU A 620 -18.86 -13.60 -7.44
C LEU A 620 -18.53 -15.05 -7.05
N LEU A 621 -17.90 -15.25 -5.88
CA LEU A 621 -17.57 -16.59 -5.36
C LEU A 621 -18.83 -17.47 -5.19
N HIS A 622 -19.88 -16.90 -4.61
CA HIS A 622 -21.16 -17.59 -4.38
C HIS A 622 -21.79 -18.06 -5.69
N GLN A 623 -21.88 -17.18 -6.69
CA GLN A 623 -22.42 -17.53 -8.00
C GLN A 623 -21.54 -18.54 -8.75
N PHE A 624 -20.22 -18.48 -8.60
CA PHE A 624 -19.34 -19.49 -9.20
C PHE A 624 -19.53 -20.88 -8.56
N ALA A 625 -19.67 -20.92 -7.23
CA ALA A 625 -19.92 -22.13 -6.45
C ALA A 625 -21.27 -22.77 -6.80
N ASP A 626 -22.35 -21.96 -6.90
CA ASP A 626 -23.68 -22.40 -7.33
C ASP A 626 -24.18 -21.56 -8.53
N PRO A 627 -23.97 -22.06 -9.78
CA PRO A 627 -24.46 -21.40 -10.99
C PRO A 627 -25.99 -21.36 -11.13
N SER A 628 -26.77 -22.00 -10.25
CA SER A 628 -28.23 -21.82 -10.24
C SER A 628 -28.64 -20.45 -9.71
N ILE A 629 -27.73 -19.75 -9.02
CA ILE A 629 -27.89 -18.36 -8.59
C ILE A 629 -27.89 -17.45 -9.82
N GLY A 630 -29.09 -17.00 -10.19
CA GLY A 630 -29.29 -16.07 -11.30
C GLY A 630 -28.50 -14.77 -11.11
N SER A 631 -27.99 -14.20 -12.21
CA SER A 631 -27.01 -13.11 -12.14
C SER A 631 -27.53 -11.75 -11.66
N ARG A 632 -28.81 -11.59 -11.32
CA ARG A 632 -29.44 -10.28 -11.04
C ARG A 632 -28.71 -9.50 -9.93
N GLU A 633 -28.33 -10.16 -8.84
CA GLU A 633 -27.65 -9.51 -7.71
C GLU A 633 -26.21 -9.13 -8.08
N VAL A 634 -25.47 -10.06 -8.70
CA VAL A 634 -24.12 -9.82 -9.22
C VAL A 634 -24.09 -8.71 -10.26
N ASP A 635 -25.06 -8.67 -11.18
CA ASP A 635 -25.17 -7.64 -12.22
C ASP A 635 -25.45 -6.26 -11.62
N ALA A 636 -26.32 -6.17 -10.61
CA ALA A 636 -26.61 -4.91 -9.93
C ALA A 636 -25.39 -4.36 -9.18
N ALA A 637 -24.64 -5.24 -8.48
CA ALA A 637 -23.41 -4.86 -7.80
C ALA A 637 -22.28 -4.50 -8.80
N ALA A 638 -22.16 -5.27 -9.88
CA ALA A 638 -21.12 -5.09 -10.91
C ALA A 638 -21.15 -3.70 -11.56
N GLU A 639 -22.33 -3.12 -11.79
CA GLU A 639 -22.45 -1.77 -12.35
C GLU A 639 -21.95 -0.69 -11.37
N ALA A 640 -22.20 -0.84 -10.06
CA ALA A 640 -21.69 0.07 -9.04
C ALA A 640 -20.16 -0.03 -8.91
N GLU A 641 -19.65 -1.26 -8.83
CA GLU A 641 -18.21 -1.56 -8.71
C GLU A 641 -17.41 -1.07 -9.93
N VAL A 642 -17.90 -1.31 -11.15
CA VAL A 642 -17.25 -0.82 -12.38
C VAL A 642 -17.36 0.71 -12.53
N SER A 643 -18.36 1.34 -11.92
CA SER A 643 -18.46 2.81 -11.89
C SER A 643 -17.43 3.45 -10.95
N GLN A 644 -17.11 2.79 -9.83
CA GLN A 644 -16.08 3.24 -8.89
C GLN A 644 -14.67 2.87 -9.37
N TYR A 645 -14.47 1.63 -9.82
CA TYR A 645 -13.21 1.08 -10.30
C TYR A 645 -13.39 0.35 -11.66
N PRO A 646 -13.31 1.08 -12.78
CA PRO A 646 -13.51 0.52 -14.13
C PRO A 646 -12.69 -0.74 -14.49
N PRO A 647 -11.46 -0.97 -13.98
CA PRO A 647 -10.73 -2.20 -14.23
C PRO A 647 -11.41 -3.48 -13.70
N THR A 648 -12.38 -3.39 -12.78
CA THR A 648 -13.21 -4.53 -12.33
C THR A 648 -13.90 -5.28 -13.49
N ALA A 649 -14.14 -4.60 -14.62
CA ALA A 649 -14.65 -5.24 -15.83
C ALA A 649 -13.77 -6.40 -16.36
N TYR A 650 -12.46 -6.43 -16.06
CA TYR A 650 -11.59 -7.58 -16.34
C TYR A 650 -11.90 -8.79 -15.45
N ALA A 651 -12.17 -8.56 -14.16
CA ALA A 651 -12.57 -9.61 -13.23
C ALA A 651 -13.95 -10.19 -13.61
N LEU A 652 -14.89 -9.34 -14.02
CA LEU A 652 -16.21 -9.75 -14.53
C LEU A 652 -16.12 -10.54 -15.84
N ALA A 653 -15.26 -10.15 -16.77
CA ALA A 653 -15.00 -10.93 -17.98
C ALA A 653 -14.46 -12.33 -17.64
N ALA A 654 -13.52 -12.43 -16.69
CA ALA A 654 -13.03 -13.71 -16.19
C ALA A 654 -14.12 -14.53 -15.48
N HIS A 655 -14.95 -13.91 -14.65
CA HIS A 655 -16.06 -14.57 -13.93
C HIS A 655 -17.08 -15.20 -14.88
N TYR A 656 -17.63 -14.44 -15.82
CA TYR A 656 -18.60 -14.97 -16.78
C TYR A 656 -18.00 -16.02 -17.73
N THR A 657 -16.69 -15.96 -18.00
CA THR A 657 -15.98 -17.04 -18.70
C THR A 657 -16.02 -18.36 -17.91
N ARG A 658 -15.81 -18.31 -16.59
CA ARG A 658 -15.86 -19.49 -15.69
C ARG A 658 -17.28 -20.05 -15.52
N LEU A 659 -18.31 -19.23 -15.67
CA LEU A 659 -19.71 -19.66 -15.72
C LEU A 659 -20.11 -20.26 -17.09
N GLY A 660 -19.29 -20.07 -18.13
CA GLY A 660 -19.58 -20.52 -19.50
C GLY A 660 -20.38 -19.50 -20.34
N ASP A 661 -20.74 -18.34 -19.78
CA ASP A 661 -21.43 -17.25 -20.48
C ASP A 661 -20.41 -16.38 -21.24
N LEU A 662 -19.88 -16.94 -22.33
CA LEU A 662 -18.92 -16.26 -23.19
C LEU A 662 -19.48 -14.94 -23.80
N PRO A 663 -20.74 -14.84 -24.27
CA PRO A 663 -21.30 -13.58 -24.75
C PRO A 663 -21.25 -12.46 -23.70
N LYS A 664 -21.59 -12.75 -22.44
CA LYS A 664 -21.53 -11.78 -21.34
C LYS A 664 -20.09 -11.46 -20.92
N ALA A 665 -19.21 -12.45 -20.91
CA ALA A 665 -17.78 -12.24 -20.70
C ALA A 665 -17.17 -11.28 -21.74
N LEU A 666 -17.53 -11.45 -23.02
CA LEU A 666 -17.10 -10.56 -24.11
C LEU A 666 -17.69 -9.14 -23.99
N SER A 667 -18.92 -9.00 -23.50
CA SER A 667 -19.53 -7.69 -23.20
C SER A 667 -18.74 -6.93 -22.13
N TRP A 668 -18.42 -7.58 -21.00
CA TRP A 668 -17.57 -6.99 -19.96
C TRP A 668 -16.15 -6.70 -20.45
N LEU A 669 -15.55 -7.63 -21.22
CA LEU A 669 -14.26 -7.40 -21.85
C LEU A 669 -14.28 -6.18 -22.77
N ALA A 670 -15.33 -5.98 -23.56
CA ALA A 670 -15.46 -4.82 -24.44
C ALA A 670 -15.45 -3.51 -23.65
N ARG A 671 -16.22 -3.45 -22.55
CA ARG A 671 -16.31 -2.32 -21.60
C ARG A 671 -15.02 -2.04 -20.84
N ALA A 672 -14.20 -3.05 -20.57
CA ALA A 672 -12.98 -2.91 -19.77
C ALA A 672 -12.01 -1.84 -20.35
N PRO A 673 -11.43 -0.97 -19.50
CA PRO A 673 -10.60 0.14 -19.96
C PRO A 673 -9.31 -0.34 -20.64
N ILE A 674 -8.70 0.52 -21.46
CA ILE A 674 -7.39 0.27 -22.11
C ILE A 674 -6.29 1.24 -21.63
N ARG A 675 -6.60 2.04 -20.60
CA ARG A 675 -5.72 2.96 -19.88
C ARG A 675 -6.20 3.05 -18.43
N LYS A 676 -5.29 3.23 -17.47
CA LYS A 676 -5.56 3.09 -16.03
C LYS A 676 -6.21 1.73 -15.73
N THR A 677 -5.56 0.66 -16.15
CA THR A 677 -6.08 -0.71 -16.01
C THR A 677 -5.34 -1.52 -14.95
N ASP A 678 -4.28 -0.96 -14.37
CA ASP A 678 -3.52 -1.43 -13.20
C ASP A 678 -3.06 -2.90 -13.31
N GLY A 679 -2.75 -3.34 -14.54
CA GLY A 679 -2.37 -4.73 -14.79
C GLY A 679 -3.52 -5.75 -14.78
N GLN A 680 -4.78 -5.33 -14.59
CA GLN A 680 -5.91 -6.24 -14.35
C GLN A 680 -6.25 -7.12 -15.55
N TRP A 681 -5.86 -6.75 -16.77
CA TRP A 681 -5.97 -7.65 -17.95
C TRP A 681 -5.24 -8.98 -17.75
N SER A 682 -4.21 -9.01 -16.89
CA SER A 682 -3.43 -10.22 -16.63
C SER A 682 -4.23 -11.31 -15.89
N LEU A 683 -5.38 -10.97 -15.27
CA LEU A 683 -6.36 -11.94 -14.79
C LEU A 683 -6.89 -12.85 -15.90
N LEU A 684 -6.87 -12.40 -17.16
CA LEU A 684 -7.37 -13.16 -18.30
C LEU A 684 -6.39 -14.26 -18.78
N TYR A 685 -5.18 -14.32 -18.22
CA TYR A 685 -4.21 -15.39 -18.52
C TYR A 685 -4.37 -16.64 -17.64
N TRP A 686 -5.26 -16.62 -16.64
CA TRP A 686 -5.44 -17.74 -15.72
C TRP A 686 -6.04 -18.98 -16.43
N PRO A 687 -5.72 -20.22 -16.01
CA PRO A 687 -6.12 -21.43 -16.74
C PRO A 687 -7.62 -21.55 -16.97
N SER A 688 -8.45 -21.27 -15.95
CA SER A 688 -9.91 -21.31 -16.05
C SER A 688 -10.52 -20.29 -17.04
N VAL A 689 -9.76 -19.27 -17.45
CA VAL A 689 -10.19 -18.20 -18.37
C VAL A 689 -9.81 -18.49 -19.83
N ALA A 690 -9.18 -19.64 -20.12
CA ALA A 690 -8.80 -20.07 -21.47
C ALA A 690 -9.92 -19.99 -22.53
N PRO A 691 -11.22 -20.28 -22.24
CA PRO A 691 -12.28 -20.16 -23.24
C PRO A 691 -12.42 -18.74 -23.83
N LEU A 692 -12.16 -17.68 -23.05
CA LEU A 692 -12.18 -16.30 -23.52
C LEU A 692 -11.00 -16.00 -24.45
N ARG A 693 -9.81 -16.53 -24.13
CA ARG A 693 -8.58 -16.33 -24.92
C ARG A 693 -8.68 -16.90 -26.32
N ARG A 694 -9.52 -17.92 -26.52
CA ARG A 694 -9.78 -18.53 -27.84
C ARG A 694 -10.54 -17.61 -28.80
N ASP A 695 -11.21 -16.57 -28.30
CA ASP A 695 -11.92 -15.61 -29.15
C ASP A 695 -11.00 -14.46 -29.63
N PRO A 696 -11.01 -14.07 -30.92
CA PRO A 696 -10.17 -12.99 -31.43
C PRO A 696 -10.40 -11.62 -30.75
N GLN A 697 -11.55 -11.39 -30.12
CA GLN A 697 -11.81 -10.15 -29.37
C GLN A 697 -10.87 -9.98 -28.17
N PHE A 698 -10.41 -11.06 -27.54
CA PHE A 698 -9.38 -11.04 -26.51
C PHE A 698 -8.06 -10.46 -27.04
N PHE A 699 -7.56 -11.02 -28.14
CA PHE A 699 -6.32 -10.55 -28.75
C PHE A 699 -6.43 -9.09 -29.23
N ALA A 700 -7.57 -8.71 -29.80
CA ALA A 700 -7.85 -7.33 -30.19
C ALA A 700 -7.91 -6.36 -28.99
N LYS A 701 -8.36 -6.80 -27.80
CA LYS A 701 -8.28 -5.98 -26.57
C LYS A 701 -6.82 -5.78 -26.16
N LEU A 702 -6.01 -6.83 -26.13
CA LEU A 702 -4.58 -6.74 -25.76
C LEU A 702 -3.78 -5.89 -26.77
N ALA A 703 -4.12 -5.94 -28.05
CA ALA A 703 -3.57 -5.05 -29.07
C ALA A 703 -3.85 -3.56 -28.77
N ARG A 704 -5.07 -3.21 -28.32
CA ARG A 704 -5.44 -1.84 -27.96
C ARG A 704 -4.78 -1.33 -26.68
N ILE A 705 -4.37 -2.22 -25.78
CA ILE A 705 -3.53 -1.91 -24.60
C ILE A 705 -2.08 -1.65 -25.04
N GLY A 706 -1.62 -2.26 -26.14
CA GLY A 706 -0.28 -2.10 -26.72
C GLY A 706 0.63 -3.33 -26.62
N LEU A 707 0.12 -4.43 -26.05
CA LEU A 707 0.89 -5.66 -25.82
C LEU A 707 1.37 -6.33 -27.12
N VAL A 708 0.56 -6.26 -28.18
CA VAL A 708 0.92 -6.84 -29.49
C VAL A 708 2.12 -6.14 -30.12
N ASP A 709 2.22 -4.81 -29.99
CA ASP A 709 3.39 -4.05 -30.43
C ASP A 709 4.63 -4.37 -29.56
N PHE A 710 4.45 -4.60 -28.26
CA PHE A 710 5.53 -5.08 -27.38
C PHE A 710 6.06 -6.46 -27.81
N TRP A 711 5.19 -7.46 -27.98
CA TRP A 711 5.57 -8.82 -28.42
C TRP A 711 6.28 -8.80 -29.78
N ARG A 712 5.76 -8.02 -30.74
CA ARG A 712 6.37 -7.88 -32.07
C ARG A 712 7.75 -7.22 -32.01
N ARG A 713 7.97 -6.23 -31.14
CA ARG A 713 9.29 -5.59 -30.97
C ARG A 713 10.33 -6.51 -30.33
N GLN A 714 9.90 -7.49 -29.52
CA GLN A 714 10.78 -8.45 -28.86
C GLN A 714 10.97 -9.76 -29.67
N ASP A 715 10.28 -9.91 -30.82
CA ASP A 715 10.07 -11.18 -31.54
C ASP A 715 9.74 -12.38 -30.62
N ARG A 716 8.97 -12.10 -29.56
CA ARG A 716 8.66 -13.06 -28.51
C ARG A 716 7.17 -13.02 -28.22
N TRP A 717 6.51 -14.17 -28.42
CA TRP A 717 5.07 -14.32 -28.26
C TRP A 717 4.73 -14.85 -26.85
N PRO A 718 3.58 -14.43 -26.27
CA PRO A 718 3.14 -14.86 -24.95
C PRO A 718 2.73 -16.34 -24.95
N ASP A 719 2.74 -16.97 -23.79
CA ASP A 719 2.56 -18.42 -23.65
C ASP A 719 1.21 -18.88 -24.23
N PHE A 720 0.15 -18.06 -24.08
CA PHE A 720 -1.19 -18.37 -24.56
C PHE A 720 -1.27 -18.55 -26.09
N CYS A 721 -0.34 -17.99 -26.87
CA CYS A 721 -0.33 -18.15 -28.33
C CYS A 721 -0.03 -19.59 -28.78
N ASN A 722 0.41 -20.46 -27.86
CA ASN A 722 0.61 -21.89 -28.09
C ASN A 722 -0.55 -22.75 -27.53
N GLU A 723 -1.63 -22.15 -27.01
CA GLU A 723 -2.78 -22.88 -26.47
C GLU A 723 -3.59 -23.59 -27.57
N SER A 724 -4.10 -24.78 -27.26
CA SER A 724 -4.97 -25.51 -28.17
C SER A 724 -6.38 -24.89 -28.27
N GLY A 725 -6.87 -24.78 -29.50
CA GLY A 725 -8.23 -24.33 -29.80
C GLY A 725 -8.40 -22.80 -29.90
N LEU A 726 -7.32 -22.02 -30.03
CA LEU A 726 -7.44 -20.63 -30.47
C LEU A 726 -8.11 -20.56 -31.84
N ARG A 727 -9.00 -19.57 -32.04
CA ARG A 727 -9.67 -19.32 -33.34
C ARG A 727 -8.86 -18.41 -34.28
N TYR A 728 -7.63 -18.10 -33.91
CA TYR A 728 -6.71 -17.21 -34.60
C TYR A 728 -5.27 -17.66 -34.34
N ASP A 729 -4.38 -17.39 -35.29
CA ASP A 729 -2.94 -17.42 -35.07
C ASP A 729 -2.46 -16.01 -34.66
N CYS A 730 -1.62 -15.92 -33.63
CA CYS A 730 -1.19 -14.63 -33.08
C CYS A 730 -0.41 -13.76 -34.08
N LYS A 731 0.39 -14.35 -34.98
CA LYS A 731 1.17 -13.61 -35.98
C LYS A 731 0.24 -13.09 -37.08
N ASN A 732 -0.58 -13.96 -37.66
CA ASN A 732 -1.55 -13.62 -38.71
C ASN A 732 -2.59 -12.60 -38.23
N GLU A 733 -3.08 -12.71 -37.00
CA GLU A 733 -4.01 -11.74 -36.41
C GLU A 733 -3.32 -10.40 -36.12
N THR A 734 -2.05 -10.42 -35.71
CA THR A 734 -1.25 -9.19 -35.59
C THR A 734 -1.13 -8.46 -36.92
N GLU A 735 -0.79 -9.17 -38.01
CA GLU A 735 -0.77 -8.57 -39.35
C GLU A 735 -2.14 -8.01 -39.75
N ARG A 736 -3.23 -8.72 -39.44
CA ARG A 736 -4.59 -8.26 -39.70
C ARG A 736 -4.88 -6.95 -38.95
N LEU A 737 -4.54 -6.87 -37.67
CA LEU A 737 -4.74 -5.67 -36.84
C LEU A 737 -3.84 -4.49 -37.26
N VAL A 738 -2.62 -4.76 -37.72
CA VAL A 738 -1.73 -3.76 -38.33
C VAL A 738 -2.32 -3.23 -39.64
N ARG A 739 -2.75 -4.11 -40.56
CA ARG A 739 -3.40 -3.73 -41.83
C ARG A 739 -4.67 -2.89 -41.62
N LEU A 740 -5.41 -3.15 -40.55
CA LEU A 740 -6.61 -2.38 -40.17
C LEU A 740 -6.30 -1.07 -39.43
N GLY A 741 -5.03 -0.71 -39.22
CA GLY A 741 -4.61 0.47 -38.45
C GLY A 741 -4.93 0.38 -36.95
N ARG A 742 -5.33 -0.79 -36.44
CA ARG A 742 -5.84 -0.99 -35.06
C ARG A 742 -4.75 -1.36 -34.05
N ALA A 743 -3.61 -1.87 -34.52
CA ALA A 743 -2.43 -2.08 -33.67
C ALA A 743 -1.71 -0.77 -33.32
N VAL A 744 -1.91 0.28 -34.12
CA VAL A 744 -1.10 1.51 -34.05
C VAL A 744 -1.83 2.58 -33.25
N ASN A 745 -1.74 2.51 -31.92
CA ASN A 745 -1.66 3.74 -31.12
C ASN A 745 -0.33 4.40 -31.48
N GLY A 746 -0.29 5.09 -32.61
CA GLY A 746 0.85 5.93 -32.94
C GLY A 746 1.07 6.89 -31.79
N GLY A 747 2.30 6.94 -31.27
CA GLY A 747 2.71 8.08 -30.46
C GLY A 747 2.41 9.32 -31.29
N SER A 748 1.44 10.13 -30.86
CA SER A 748 1.10 11.33 -31.61
C SER A 748 2.34 12.20 -31.67
N ALA A 749 2.51 12.95 -32.75
CA ALA A 749 3.69 13.80 -32.94
C ALA A 749 3.81 14.95 -31.92
N ALA A 750 2.97 14.96 -30.87
CA ALA A 750 2.95 15.86 -29.74
C ALA A 750 3.75 15.34 -28.50
N SER A 751 4.53 14.27 -28.64
CA SER A 751 5.44 13.77 -27.58
C SER A 751 6.90 13.61 -28.04
N ARG A 752 7.41 14.59 -28.80
CA ARG A 752 8.85 14.85 -28.95
C ARG A 752 9.24 16.05 -28.11
#